data_AF-A0A947HJC6-F1
#
_entry.id   AF-A0A947HJC6-F1
#
_cell.length_a   1.000
_cell.length_b   1.000
_cell.length_c   1.000
_cell.angle_alpha   90.00
_cell.angle_beta   90.00
_cell.angle_gamma   90.00
#
_symmetry.space_group_name_H-M   'P 1'
#
loop_
_entity.id
_entity.type
_entity.pdbx_description
1 polymer ?
#
loop_
_entity_poly.entity_id
_entity_poly.type
_entity_poly.pdbx_seq_one_letter_code
_entity_poly.pdbx_strand_id
1 'polypeptide(L)'
;MIEFRHVVLAYAVVANVAGATDTWTTPYPGVRQLTRVNAGERVVALAVDLCARGVAVRATKSTEAMRTPSSFRALVGAQAAINGAPFQSGVPRGLALGDGEAWGVDDDQFGWFAAGPDRVAIDLPEHVLESPEGWMKQAVGGDHLLVDDGVAESAFGSAGCSTATARSAVGLSLDRQTLWLVAIEGGAATGKTCAEAAELLVELGAYDALALDGGASTSLSLESGLAVAPSGGAEAIVANHLAVIADGVGAPAACDLWMDEAIVDAAALSGTSSTDMNGDGKADLCARAAVGWRCYPSTGAGFGAAVATTALSDADGWNDESNRATIRVGDVTGDGRADLCARADAGVVCWPSTGTGWGTSIAGPLLSDATGWNAPEYFTTLRLSDVTGDGREDVCARGKDGLRCWPSTGAGFGEALLGPAWTDEAGWSAPDRYGTIRTGDVNGDGRQDVCGRGPDGMACALSTGDELTDLVAGPAWSDAAGFTDVRYWSTIRLVDLDGDGRADLCARTSSGIECSFSTGTGFGAPVVGPALTDASGWGDLDNATTLRFGDLDGDGRTDLCARANAGIRCWRWLGGAFGPSINGPSWSDAAGWDDLRNYPSIDLADLDGDGRADVCGRAPDGVRCARFNGTAFAAEIATGLLTDASGWAGAPYAGTLRFSGPRCAPKLEVCNGVDDDCDGVADDGPAGGGVPCTTIGLGICAAGVSACVSGKITCKPIGAAMDEVCNGLDDDCDGETDDGDPGGGDTCTLDAPPPCDSGHLHCSSGSVACTVDPPAAPEDADCDSLDDDCDGHTDEDFVGAIVACGVPPCDAVGVIVCVDGSTQVSCTPPDGAPCPTGTPCLADGVCQEGVCTPGGPKPGACDDGDSCTTDLCESGVGCSHAPVSGSCEDGDACTSGDSCSTGGCVAGAQVDCDDHNPCTHDACNSAVGCTYAPAAAACDDVDPCTETVCDEGSCEVSARTPGCCSAGTSCSGPDARCVDGECEPATCEPCDDDSACGAARCLSVAPGRACAVRCDSDAVCPLGTRCQPLPDGNACLPESGNCCGDDVEGACSPPEAHPELEWAEAEPDPAMGDDVGAAADLGTHEGDGIALADASSTHAGSPGGCGVGGRGEGEWLMLLAALALARRRRRFHARAAMRNMTVTTGPE
;
A
#
# COMPACT_ATOMS: atom_id res chain seq x y z
N MET A 1 -35.51 35.79 17.51
CA MET A 1 -36.94 36.15 17.30
C MET A 1 -37.19 36.04 15.80
N ILE A 2 -38.16 35.26 15.30
CA ILE A 2 -39.22 34.47 15.96
C ILE A 2 -39.03 32.98 15.54
N GLU A 3 -39.27 32.02 16.44
CA GLU A 3 -39.29 30.60 16.07
C GLU A 3 -40.50 30.27 15.19
N PHE A 4 -40.30 29.50 14.12
CA PHE A 4 -41.39 28.78 13.43
C PHE A 4 -41.09 27.27 13.41
N ARG A 5 -41.31 26.63 14.56
CA ARG A 5 -41.30 25.16 14.69
C ARG A 5 -42.39 24.57 13.80
N HIS A 6 -42.02 24.04 12.64
CA HIS A 6 -42.90 23.18 11.86
C HIS A 6 -42.88 21.77 12.46
N VAL A 7 -43.90 21.46 13.26
CA VAL A 7 -44.16 20.10 13.72
C VAL A 7 -44.70 19.31 12.52
N VAL A 8 -43.86 18.46 11.93
CA VAL A 8 -44.29 17.49 10.93
C VAL A 8 -45.12 16.42 11.63
N LEU A 9 -46.43 16.67 11.71
CA LEU A 9 -47.38 15.70 12.25
C LEU A 9 -47.61 14.62 11.19
N ALA A 10 -47.06 13.42 11.40
CA ALA A 10 -47.19 12.29 10.49
C ALA A 10 -48.64 11.78 10.42
N TYR A 11 -49.47 12.44 9.61
CA TYR A 11 -50.82 12.01 9.30
C TYR A 11 -50.77 10.89 8.25
N ALA A 12 -50.63 9.66 8.73
CA ALA A 12 -50.82 8.44 7.94
C ALA A 12 -52.29 8.31 7.50
N VAL A 13 -52.71 9.13 6.54
CA VAL A 13 -53.99 8.98 5.86
C VAL A 13 -53.87 7.78 4.93
N VAL A 14 -54.25 6.60 5.43
CA VAL A 14 -54.42 5.38 4.62
C VAL A 14 -55.65 5.54 3.74
N ALA A 15 -55.52 6.40 2.72
CA ALA A 15 -56.42 6.44 1.60
C ALA A 15 -56.24 5.14 0.83
N ASN A 16 -57.23 4.25 0.90
CA ASN A 16 -57.31 3.08 0.03
C ASN A 16 -57.66 3.54 -1.39
N VAL A 17 -56.67 4.11 -2.08
CA VAL A 17 -56.65 4.23 -3.54
C VAL A 17 -56.43 2.83 -4.10
N ALA A 18 -57.15 2.47 -5.17
CA ALA A 18 -56.95 1.17 -5.82
C ALA A 18 -55.52 1.10 -6.35
N GLY A 19 -54.71 0.19 -5.81
CA GLY A 19 -53.26 0.15 -6.03
C GLY A 19 -52.87 -0.05 -7.49
N ALA A 20 -51.72 0.52 -7.85
CA ALA A 20 -51.04 0.20 -9.08
C ALA A 20 -50.67 -1.28 -9.12
N THR A 21 -50.85 -1.93 -10.26
CA THR A 21 -50.44 -3.33 -10.46
C THR A 21 -49.39 -3.37 -11.55
N ASP A 22 -48.12 -3.24 -11.14
CA ASP A 22 -46.97 -3.40 -12.01
C ASP A 22 -46.78 -4.89 -12.32
N THR A 23 -46.83 -5.23 -13.61
CA THR A 23 -46.63 -6.59 -14.08
C THR A 23 -45.35 -6.64 -14.90
N TRP A 24 -44.33 -7.31 -14.37
CA TRP A 24 -43.07 -7.58 -15.08
C TRP A 24 -43.13 -8.92 -15.81
N THR A 25 -42.62 -8.97 -17.03
CA THR A 25 -42.37 -10.19 -17.81
C THR A 25 -41.03 -10.09 -18.53
N THR A 26 -40.49 -11.22 -18.99
CA THR A 26 -39.27 -11.27 -19.81
C THR A 26 -39.64 -11.84 -21.19
N PRO A 27 -40.16 -11.02 -22.13
CA PRO A 27 -40.64 -11.52 -23.42
C PRO A 27 -39.53 -12.02 -24.36
N TYR A 28 -38.29 -11.55 -24.19
CA TYR A 28 -37.12 -11.91 -25.01
C TYR A 28 -35.85 -12.02 -24.13
N PRO A 29 -34.82 -12.76 -24.55
CA PRO A 29 -33.50 -12.71 -23.90
C PRO A 29 -33.01 -11.25 -23.81
N GLY A 30 -32.49 -10.83 -22.65
CA GLY A 30 -32.03 -9.45 -22.44
C GLY A 30 -33.13 -8.38 -22.43
N VAL A 31 -34.42 -8.72 -22.50
CA VAL A 31 -35.50 -7.72 -22.49
C VAL A 31 -36.56 -8.04 -21.45
N ARG A 32 -36.68 -7.17 -20.44
CA ARG A 32 -37.78 -7.18 -19.47
C ARG A 32 -38.81 -6.14 -19.87
N GLN A 33 -40.10 -6.51 -19.84
CA GLN A 33 -41.23 -5.63 -20.08
C GLN A 33 -41.94 -5.34 -18.76
N LEU A 34 -42.06 -4.06 -18.39
CA LEU A 34 -43.05 -3.58 -17.43
C LEU A 34 -44.37 -3.30 -18.15
N THR A 35 -45.48 -3.71 -17.55
CA THR A 35 -46.82 -3.20 -17.87
C THR A 35 -47.47 -2.70 -16.58
N ARG A 36 -47.61 -1.38 -16.45
CA ARG A 36 -48.27 -0.68 -15.34
C ARG A 36 -49.66 -0.23 -15.78
N VAL A 37 -50.69 -0.56 -14.99
CA VAL A 37 -52.09 -0.23 -15.30
C VAL A 37 -52.80 0.29 -14.05
N ASN A 38 -53.14 1.58 -14.07
CA ASN A 38 -53.81 2.27 -12.97
C ASN A 38 -55.19 2.81 -13.41
N ALA A 39 -55.93 3.43 -12.50
CA ALA A 39 -57.27 3.96 -12.74
C ALA A 39 -57.28 5.23 -13.63
N GLY A 40 -56.91 5.07 -14.90
CA GLY A 40 -56.70 6.16 -15.85
C GLY A 40 -55.26 6.30 -16.33
N GLU A 41 -54.44 5.26 -16.28
CA GLU A 41 -53.05 5.30 -16.77
C GLU A 41 -52.65 3.91 -17.30
N ARG A 42 -51.91 3.87 -18.40
CA ARG A 42 -51.27 2.65 -18.89
C ARG A 42 -49.90 2.97 -19.47
N VAL A 43 -48.86 2.42 -18.84
CA VAL A 43 -47.47 2.54 -19.26
C VAL A 43 -46.99 1.15 -19.66
N VAL A 44 -46.28 1.07 -20.78
CA VAL A 44 -45.42 -0.08 -21.10
C VAL A 44 -44.00 0.44 -21.25
N ALA A 45 -43.08 -0.14 -20.50
CA ALA A 45 -41.65 0.12 -20.63
C ALA A 45 -40.92 -1.17 -20.95
N LEU A 46 -39.90 -1.10 -21.80
CA LEU A 46 -38.91 -2.16 -21.96
C LEU A 46 -37.64 -1.71 -21.26
N ALA A 47 -37.14 -2.51 -20.32
CA ALA A 47 -35.76 -2.49 -19.88
C ALA A 47 -34.99 -3.46 -20.79
N VAL A 48 -34.08 -2.92 -21.59
CA VAL A 48 -33.30 -3.66 -22.57
C VAL A 48 -31.85 -3.67 -22.11
N ASP A 49 -31.39 -4.83 -21.66
CA ASP A 49 -29.99 -5.11 -21.35
C ASP A 49 -29.19 -5.14 -22.67
N LEU A 50 -28.43 -4.07 -22.91
CA LEU A 50 -27.59 -3.88 -24.09
C LEU A 50 -26.35 -4.79 -24.10
N CYS A 51 -26.02 -5.36 -22.94
CA CYS A 51 -24.88 -6.26 -22.70
C CYS A 51 -25.29 -7.75 -22.80
N ALA A 52 -26.59 -8.05 -22.87
CA ALA A 52 -27.08 -9.38 -23.20
C ALA A 52 -26.69 -9.83 -24.61
N ARG A 53 -26.35 -11.11 -24.73
CA ARG A 53 -25.92 -11.73 -25.99
C ARG A 53 -27.04 -11.75 -27.03
N GLY A 54 -26.79 -11.19 -28.21
CA GLY A 54 -27.81 -11.07 -29.25
C GLY A 54 -28.80 -9.93 -29.03
N VAL A 55 -28.55 -9.02 -28.09
CA VAL A 55 -29.22 -7.71 -28.04
C VAL A 55 -28.46 -6.70 -28.87
N ALA A 56 -29.20 -5.98 -29.71
CA ALA A 56 -28.68 -4.90 -30.57
C ALA A 56 -29.75 -3.85 -30.85
N VAL A 57 -29.32 -2.59 -30.99
CA VAL A 57 -30.20 -1.46 -31.34
C VAL A 57 -30.10 -1.16 -32.84
N ARG A 58 -31.21 -0.75 -33.47
CA ARG A 58 -31.25 -0.41 -34.90
C ARG A 58 -32.17 0.79 -35.16
N ALA A 59 -31.62 1.88 -35.68
CA ALA A 59 -32.36 3.07 -36.08
C ALA A 59 -32.72 3.05 -37.58
N THR A 60 -33.65 3.89 -38.02
CA THR A 60 -34.09 3.92 -39.43
C THR A 60 -33.10 4.60 -40.36
N LYS A 61 -32.81 4.03 -41.55
CA LYS A 61 -32.08 4.69 -42.65
C LYS A 61 -32.97 5.57 -43.53
N SER A 62 -32.33 6.46 -44.28
CA SER A 62 -32.90 7.26 -45.38
C SER A 62 -33.83 6.47 -46.33
N THR A 63 -33.44 5.24 -46.68
CA THR A 63 -34.17 4.33 -47.59
C THR A 63 -35.24 3.46 -46.91
N GLU A 64 -35.26 3.44 -45.57
CA GLU A 64 -36.18 2.67 -44.73
C GLU A 64 -37.29 3.55 -44.15
N ALA A 65 -37.15 4.87 -44.24
CA ALA A 65 -38.03 5.90 -43.68
C ALA A 65 -39.50 5.86 -44.11
N MET A 66 -40.34 6.64 -43.40
CA MET A 66 -41.78 6.78 -43.64
C MET A 66 -42.54 5.45 -43.53
N ARG A 67 -42.47 4.86 -42.33
CA ARG A 67 -43.09 3.57 -41.96
C ARG A 67 -43.86 3.68 -40.66
N THR A 68 -44.57 2.62 -40.30
CA THR A 68 -45.08 2.43 -38.93
C THR A 68 -44.09 1.54 -38.14
N PRO A 69 -43.95 1.69 -36.80
CA PRO A 69 -43.03 0.87 -36.02
C PRO A 69 -43.15 -0.64 -36.24
N SER A 70 -44.35 -1.22 -36.28
CA SER A 70 -44.52 -2.65 -36.56
C SER A 70 -44.00 -3.06 -37.95
N SER A 71 -44.12 -2.18 -38.95
CA SER A 71 -43.63 -2.42 -40.31
C SER A 71 -42.13 -2.15 -40.50
N PHE A 72 -41.51 -1.32 -39.65
CA PHE A 72 -40.05 -1.17 -39.56
C PHE A 72 -39.44 -2.36 -38.79
N ARG A 73 -40.03 -2.73 -37.65
CA ARG A 73 -39.68 -3.90 -36.85
C ARG A 73 -39.62 -5.17 -37.70
N ALA A 74 -40.68 -5.42 -38.48
CA ALA A 74 -40.76 -6.55 -39.40
C ALA A 74 -39.82 -6.45 -40.64
N LEU A 75 -39.31 -5.27 -40.97
CA LEU A 75 -38.31 -5.07 -42.03
C LEU A 75 -36.89 -5.45 -41.55
N VAL A 76 -36.55 -5.07 -40.31
CA VAL A 76 -35.20 -5.30 -39.74
C VAL A 76 -35.07 -6.59 -38.93
N GLY A 77 -36.17 -7.34 -38.74
CA GLY A 77 -36.17 -8.61 -37.99
C GLY A 77 -36.22 -8.47 -36.46
N ALA A 78 -36.50 -7.26 -35.96
CA ALA A 78 -36.43 -6.93 -34.54
C ALA A 78 -37.60 -7.48 -33.70
N GLN A 79 -37.35 -7.63 -32.40
CA GLN A 79 -38.31 -8.14 -31.42
C GLN A 79 -39.22 -7.02 -30.91
N ALA A 80 -38.70 -5.79 -30.81
CA ALA A 80 -39.45 -4.58 -30.49
C ALA A 80 -39.11 -3.39 -31.40
N ALA A 81 -40.03 -2.42 -31.53
CA ALA A 81 -39.75 -1.09 -32.08
C ALA A 81 -40.71 -0.01 -31.56
N ILE A 82 -40.17 1.19 -31.36
CA ILE A 82 -40.88 2.42 -30.94
C ILE A 82 -40.76 3.51 -32.02
N ASN A 83 -41.70 4.46 -32.06
CA ASN A 83 -41.60 5.62 -32.92
C ASN A 83 -40.44 6.55 -32.52
N GLY A 84 -39.76 7.15 -33.50
CA GLY A 84 -38.60 8.03 -33.29
C GLY A 84 -38.98 9.50 -33.12
N ALA A 85 -38.15 10.37 -33.71
CA ALA A 85 -38.19 11.82 -33.60
C ALA A 85 -39.41 12.47 -34.29
N PRO A 86 -39.85 13.67 -33.87
CA PRO A 86 -40.76 14.50 -34.65
C PRO A 86 -40.14 14.84 -36.02
N PHE A 87 -40.97 15.05 -37.06
CA PHE A 87 -40.48 15.14 -38.44
C PHE A 87 -41.19 16.19 -39.29
N GLN A 88 -40.49 16.72 -40.30
CA GLN A 88 -41.04 17.67 -41.27
C GLN A 88 -40.79 17.19 -42.71
N SER A 89 -41.85 17.16 -43.53
CA SER A 89 -41.80 16.71 -44.94
C SER A 89 -41.19 15.31 -45.16
N GLY A 90 -41.16 14.47 -44.12
CA GLY A 90 -40.60 13.11 -44.15
C GLY A 90 -39.14 12.98 -43.70
N VAL A 91 -38.51 14.08 -43.26
CA VAL A 91 -37.18 14.08 -42.65
C VAL A 91 -37.33 14.32 -41.13
N PRO A 92 -36.67 13.53 -40.26
CA PRO A 92 -36.61 13.79 -38.82
C PRO A 92 -36.09 15.19 -38.48
N ARG A 93 -36.45 15.70 -37.30
CA ARG A 93 -35.77 16.82 -36.65
C ARG A 93 -34.72 16.28 -35.67
N GLY A 94 -33.59 16.98 -35.56
CA GLY A 94 -32.40 16.46 -34.89
C GLY A 94 -31.70 15.33 -35.66
N LEU A 95 -30.64 14.81 -35.06
CA LEU A 95 -29.84 13.73 -35.62
C LEU A 95 -30.69 12.48 -35.98
N ALA A 96 -30.46 11.91 -37.15
CA ALA A 96 -30.97 10.57 -37.50
C ALA A 96 -29.97 9.86 -38.40
N LEU A 97 -29.54 8.67 -37.97
CA LEU A 97 -28.44 7.92 -38.55
C LEU A 97 -28.74 6.42 -38.47
N GLY A 98 -28.44 5.66 -39.53
CA GLY A 98 -28.66 4.20 -39.58
C GLY A 98 -27.55 3.45 -40.29
N ASP A 99 -26.93 2.49 -39.59
CA ASP A 99 -25.68 1.80 -39.94
C ASP A 99 -24.57 2.78 -40.40
N GLY A 100 -24.41 3.89 -39.69
CA GLY A 100 -23.43 4.95 -39.99
C GLY A 100 -23.86 5.97 -41.04
N GLU A 101 -24.98 5.77 -41.76
CA GLU A 101 -25.48 6.74 -42.74
C GLU A 101 -26.39 7.79 -42.06
N ALA A 102 -25.89 9.00 -41.86
CA ALA A 102 -26.69 10.15 -41.41
C ALA A 102 -27.59 10.72 -42.51
N TRP A 103 -28.82 11.07 -42.13
CA TRP A 103 -29.84 11.62 -43.04
C TRP A 103 -30.84 12.57 -42.34
N GLY A 104 -30.93 12.55 -41.02
CA GLY A 104 -31.30 13.73 -40.23
C GLY A 104 -30.10 14.66 -40.06
N VAL A 105 -30.34 15.88 -39.55
CA VAL A 105 -29.30 16.87 -39.28
C VAL A 105 -29.50 17.37 -37.85
N ASP A 106 -28.41 17.46 -37.11
CA ASP A 106 -28.41 17.94 -35.74
C ASP A 106 -28.58 19.46 -35.68
N ASP A 107 -29.36 19.99 -34.72
CA ASP A 107 -29.63 21.42 -34.58
C ASP A 107 -29.92 21.82 -33.11
N ASP A 108 -29.87 23.13 -32.82
CA ASP A 108 -29.89 23.74 -31.47
C ASP A 108 -31.21 23.59 -30.68
N GLN A 109 -32.04 22.61 -31.05
CA GLN A 109 -33.40 22.39 -30.57
C GLN A 109 -33.74 20.92 -30.30
N PHE A 110 -32.88 19.96 -30.67
CA PHE A 110 -33.12 18.52 -30.49
C PHE A 110 -31.90 17.85 -29.87
N GLY A 111 -32.10 17.21 -28.71
CA GLY A 111 -31.11 16.26 -28.19
C GLY A 111 -31.15 14.97 -29.01
N TRP A 112 -30.18 14.08 -28.81
CA TRP A 112 -30.11 12.81 -29.54
C TRP A 112 -29.78 11.64 -28.63
N PHE A 113 -30.28 10.46 -28.99
CA PHE A 113 -29.76 9.18 -28.55
C PHE A 113 -28.92 8.58 -29.69
N ALA A 114 -27.72 8.06 -29.39
CA ALA A 114 -26.87 7.37 -30.34
C ALA A 114 -26.28 6.07 -29.75
N ALA A 115 -26.01 5.10 -30.64
CA ALA A 115 -25.43 3.80 -30.32
C ALA A 115 -24.32 3.42 -31.32
N GLY A 116 -23.19 2.98 -30.80
CA GLY A 116 -22.12 2.27 -31.50
C GLY A 116 -22.14 0.77 -31.18
N PRO A 117 -21.06 0.04 -31.50
CA PRO A 117 -20.88 -1.36 -31.07
C PRO A 117 -20.66 -1.53 -29.56
N ASP A 118 -20.07 -0.51 -28.95
CA ASP A 118 -19.28 -0.52 -27.69
C ASP A 118 -19.53 0.72 -26.79
N ARG A 119 -20.38 1.65 -27.25
CA ARG A 119 -20.76 2.90 -26.59
C ARG A 119 -22.21 3.27 -26.90
N VAL A 120 -22.93 3.84 -25.94
CA VAL A 120 -24.21 4.53 -26.15
C VAL A 120 -24.20 5.88 -25.45
N ALA A 121 -25.01 6.83 -25.91
CA ALA A 121 -25.16 8.11 -25.23
C ALA A 121 -26.53 8.74 -25.52
N ILE A 122 -26.98 9.57 -24.58
CA ILE A 122 -27.98 10.62 -24.78
C ILE A 122 -27.24 11.95 -24.58
N ASP A 123 -27.56 12.95 -25.40
CA ASP A 123 -26.90 14.27 -25.34
C ASP A 123 -27.91 15.42 -25.51
N LEU A 124 -27.49 16.61 -25.06
CA LEU A 124 -28.29 17.82 -24.92
C LEU A 124 -28.51 18.53 -26.27
N PRO A 125 -29.66 19.22 -26.45
CA PRO A 125 -29.90 20.05 -27.64
C PRO A 125 -28.87 21.14 -27.93
N GLU A 126 -28.04 21.51 -26.94
CA GLU A 126 -27.02 22.55 -27.10
C GLU A 126 -25.65 22.03 -27.56
N HIS A 127 -25.41 20.71 -27.53
CA HIS A 127 -24.20 20.09 -28.08
C HIS A 127 -24.38 19.67 -29.55
N VAL A 128 -24.51 20.68 -30.43
CA VAL A 128 -24.78 20.46 -31.86
C VAL A 128 -23.55 19.92 -32.61
N LEU A 129 -23.67 18.70 -33.14
CA LEU A 129 -22.60 18.04 -33.88
C LEU A 129 -22.46 18.56 -35.32
N GLU A 130 -21.29 19.07 -35.72
CA GLU A 130 -21.01 19.41 -37.14
C GLU A 130 -21.06 18.17 -38.06
N SER A 131 -20.76 16.99 -37.51
CA SER A 131 -20.93 15.68 -38.15
C SER A 131 -20.98 14.57 -37.10
N PRO A 132 -21.67 13.43 -37.34
CA PRO A 132 -21.70 12.31 -36.40
C PRO A 132 -20.31 11.73 -36.13
N GLU A 133 -20.08 11.30 -34.89
CA GLU A 133 -18.80 10.76 -34.45
C GLU A 133 -18.53 9.34 -35.00
N GLY A 134 -17.23 8.97 -35.07
CA GLY A 134 -16.78 7.75 -35.74
C GLY A 134 -17.31 6.43 -35.16
N TRP A 135 -17.71 6.41 -33.88
CA TRP A 135 -18.32 5.25 -33.22
C TRP A 135 -19.81 5.08 -33.57
N MET A 136 -20.54 6.17 -33.81
CA MET A 136 -22.00 6.15 -33.99
C MET A 136 -22.41 5.26 -35.18
N LYS A 137 -23.27 4.27 -34.93
CA LYS A 137 -23.86 3.37 -35.95
C LYS A 137 -25.38 3.51 -36.05
N GLN A 138 -26.05 3.95 -34.99
CA GLN A 138 -27.48 4.25 -34.98
C GLN A 138 -27.69 5.58 -34.24
N ALA A 139 -28.62 6.44 -34.66
CA ALA A 139 -29.04 7.58 -33.85
C ALA A 139 -30.48 8.04 -34.15
N VAL A 140 -31.13 8.64 -33.14
CA VAL A 140 -32.48 9.22 -33.19
C VAL A 140 -32.59 10.44 -32.26
N GLY A 141 -32.94 11.59 -32.84
CA GLY A 141 -33.23 12.83 -32.13
C GLY A 141 -34.52 12.81 -31.31
N GLY A 142 -34.67 13.80 -30.43
CA GLY A 142 -35.84 13.98 -29.58
C GLY A 142 -36.11 15.44 -29.19
N ASP A 143 -37.38 15.76 -28.94
CA ASP A 143 -37.91 17.13 -28.83
C ASP A 143 -37.44 17.86 -27.57
N HIS A 144 -37.23 17.11 -26.48
CA HIS A 144 -36.78 17.61 -25.17
C HIS A 144 -36.02 16.52 -24.41
N LEU A 145 -34.94 16.88 -23.72
CA LEU A 145 -34.44 16.07 -22.62
C LEU A 145 -35.50 16.03 -21.51
N LEU A 146 -35.64 14.89 -20.83
CA LEU A 146 -36.56 14.64 -19.72
C LEU A 146 -35.83 14.37 -18.41
N VAL A 147 -34.68 13.72 -18.44
CA VAL A 147 -33.84 13.46 -17.25
C VAL A 147 -32.40 13.79 -17.61
N ASP A 148 -31.74 14.53 -16.73
CA ASP A 148 -30.36 15.01 -16.84
C ASP A 148 -29.61 14.62 -15.56
N ASP A 149 -28.48 13.93 -15.65
CA ASP A 149 -27.69 13.51 -14.47
C ASP A 149 -28.51 12.76 -13.36
N GLY A 150 -29.54 12.00 -13.76
CA GLY A 150 -30.48 11.32 -12.85
C GLY A 150 -31.55 12.22 -12.21
N VAL A 151 -31.59 13.50 -12.58
CA VAL A 151 -32.54 14.50 -12.09
C VAL A 151 -33.68 14.69 -13.10
N ALA A 152 -34.92 14.51 -12.63
CA ALA A 152 -36.10 14.73 -13.46
C ALA A 152 -36.28 16.23 -13.80
N GLU A 153 -36.26 16.57 -15.10
CA GLU A 153 -36.46 17.95 -15.52
C GLU A 153 -37.90 18.41 -15.27
N SER A 154 -38.05 19.71 -14.99
CA SER A 154 -39.30 20.34 -14.56
C SER A 154 -39.63 21.65 -15.29
N ALA A 155 -38.66 22.25 -16.01
CA ALA A 155 -38.72 23.63 -16.47
C ALA A 155 -39.06 23.80 -17.97
N PHE A 156 -39.94 22.97 -18.51
CA PHE A 156 -40.25 22.93 -19.95
C PHE A 156 -40.89 24.21 -20.50
N GLY A 157 -40.16 24.94 -21.35
CA GLY A 157 -40.64 26.15 -22.02
C GLY A 157 -41.64 25.92 -23.17
N SER A 158 -41.91 24.68 -23.56
CA SER A 158 -42.77 24.37 -24.72
C SER A 158 -44.24 24.14 -24.35
N ALA A 159 -45.14 24.59 -25.23
CA ALA A 159 -46.57 24.35 -25.06
C ALA A 159 -46.90 22.84 -25.09
N GLY A 160 -46.13 22.04 -25.83
CA GLY A 160 -46.31 20.59 -25.95
C GLY A 160 -46.01 19.81 -24.66
N CYS A 161 -45.10 20.30 -23.82
CA CYS A 161 -44.80 19.66 -22.53
C CYS A 161 -45.81 19.97 -21.43
N SER A 162 -46.47 21.14 -21.49
CA SER A 162 -47.42 21.61 -20.48
C SER A 162 -48.76 20.84 -20.39
N THR A 163 -48.98 19.85 -21.27
CA THR A 163 -50.25 19.12 -21.38
C THR A 163 -50.08 17.61 -21.24
N ALA A 164 -50.97 16.99 -20.47
CA ALA A 164 -51.09 15.53 -20.34
C ALA A 164 -51.49 14.87 -21.68
N THR A 165 -50.57 14.12 -22.28
CA THR A 165 -50.76 13.38 -23.54
C THR A 165 -50.05 12.02 -23.50
N ALA A 166 -50.30 11.16 -24.48
CA ALA A 166 -49.39 10.05 -24.75
C ALA A 166 -47.95 10.57 -24.94
N ARG A 167 -46.96 9.75 -24.59
CA ARG A 167 -45.53 10.04 -24.69
C ARG A 167 -44.79 8.79 -25.13
N SER A 168 -43.80 8.94 -26.00
CA SER A 168 -42.71 7.97 -26.16
C SER A 168 -41.42 8.62 -25.69
N ALA A 169 -40.54 7.84 -25.07
CA ALA A 169 -39.22 8.28 -24.63
C ALA A 169 -38.20 7.15 -24.78
N VAL A 170 -36.94 7.55 -24.93
CA VAL A 170 -35.77 6.70 -24.75
C VAL A 170 -35.00 7.18 -23.52
N GLY A 171 -34.43 6.27 -22.75
CA GLY A 171 -33.54 6.59 -21.63
C GLY A 171 -32.42 5.57 -21.48
N LEU A 172 -31.37 5.95 -20.77
CA LEU A 172 -30.27 5.07 -20.38
C LEU A 172 -30.17 5.06 -18.85
N SER A 173 -29.86 3.93 -18.24
CA SER A 173 -29.34 3.86 -16.87
C SER A 173 -27.95 4.51 -16.78
N LEU A 174 -27.47 4.76 -15.56
CA LEU A 174 -26.16 5.40 -15.32
C LEU A 174 -24.99 4.51 -15.80
N ASP A 175 -25.08 3.19 -15.61
CA ASP A 175 -24.14 2.22 -16.22
C ASP A 175 -24.25 2.13 -17.76
N ARG A 176 -25.29 2.76 -18.33
CA ARG A 176 -25.71 2.71 -19.73
C ARG A 176 -25.87 1.30 -20.31
N GLN A 177 -26.08 0.30 -19.46
CA GLN A 177 -26.36 -1.08 -19.86
C GLN A 177 -27.87 -1.30 -20.06
N THR A 178 -28.74 -0.57 -19.36
CA THR A 178 -30.19 -0.64 -19.54
C THR A 178 -30.69 0.50 -20.43
N LEU A 179 -31.09 0.15 -21.67
CA LEU A 179 -31.86 1.03 -22.53
C LEU A 179 -33.36 0.94 -22.18
N TRP A 180 -33.92 2.06 -21.74
CA TRP A 180 -35.35 2.22 -21.47
C TRP A 180 -36.10 2.67 -22.72
N LEU A 181 -36.99 1.83 -23.24
CA LEU A 181 -37.99 2.24 -24.24
C LEU A 181 -39.37 2.36 -23.60
N VAL A 182 -39.80 3.60 -23.35
CA VAL A 182 -41.04 3.89 -22.60
C VAL A 182 -42.12 4.41 -23.51
N ALA A 183 -43.33 3.82 -23.43
CA ALA A 183 -44.52 4.26 -24.15
C ALA A 183 -45.71 4.41 -23.18
N ILE A 184 -46.28 5.61 -23.14
CA ILE A 184 -47.37 6.01 -22.24
C ILE A 184 -48.64 6.24 -23.06
N GLU A 185 -49.72 5.51 -22.76
CA GLU A 185 -51.00 5.66 -23.47
C GLU A 185 -51.84 6.82 -22.91
N GLY A 186 -52.16 7.81 -23.75
CA GLY A 186 -53.26 8.70 -23.36
C GLY A 186 -53.66 9.88 -24.23
N GLY A 187 -54.82 10.42 -23.83
CA GLY A 187 -55.23 11.80 -24.08
C GLY A 187 -55.26 12.60 -22.78
N ALA A 188 -55.95 13.74 -22.78
CA ALA A 188 -55.99 14.73 -21.68
C ALA A 188 -56.60 14.28 -20.33
N ALA A 189 -56.80 12.98 -20.13
CA ALA A 189 -57.25 12.37 -18.87
C ALA A 189 -56.46 11.12 -18.46
N THR A 190 -55.46 10.70 -19.26
CA THR A 190 -54.64 9.49 -18.98
C THR A 190 -53.18 9.58 -19.40
N GLY A 191 -52.80 10.63 -20.14
CA GLY A 191 -51.41 10.89 -20.52
C GLY A 191 -50.62 11.63 -19.44
N LYS A 192 -49.35 11.95 -19.74
CA LYS A 192 -48.45 12.72 -18.87
C LYS A 192 -47.93 13.99 -19.55
N THR A 193 -47.65 15.01 -18.75
CA THR A 193 -46.76 16.13 -19.10
C THR A 193 -45.32 15.64 -19.23
N CYS A 194 -44.39 16.49 -19.67
CA CYS A 194 -42.97 16.10 -19.70
C CYS A 194 -42.39 15.91 -18.28
N ALA A 195 -42.79 16.73 -17.29
CA ALA A 195 -42.32 16.59 -15.91
C ALA A 195 -42.81 15.27 -15.26
N GLU A 196 -44.09 14.94 -15.39
CA GLU A 196 -44.61 13.66 -14.88
C GLU A 196 -43.99 12.44 -15.62
N ALA A 197 -43.53 12.62 -16.86
CA ALA A 197 -42.82 11.59 -17.61
C ALA A 197 -41.33 11.48 -17.19
N ALA A 198 -40.68 12.60 -16.86
CA ALA A 198 -39.35 12.66 -16.28
C ALA A 198 -39.32 11.97 -14.90
N GLU A 199 -40.26 12.30 -14.02
CA GLU A 199 -40.44 11.64 -12.72
C GLU A 199 -40.59 10.12 -12.87
N LEU A 200 -41.38 9.66 -13.87
CA LEU A 200 -41.52 8.23 -14.18
C LEU A 200 -40.23 7.61 -14.72
N LEU A 201 -39.44 8.33 -15.51
CA LEU A 201 -38.17 7.83 -16.06
C LEU A 201 -37.12 7.64 -14.96
N VAL A 202 -37.02 8.59 -14.01
CA VAL A 202 -36.23 8.42 -12.78
C VAL A 202 -36.76 7.28 -11.91
N GLU A 203 -38.08 7.15 -11.74
CA GLU A 203 -38.70 6.02 -11.01
C GLU A 203 -38.37 4.65 -11.61
N LEU A 204 -38.15 4.59 -12.93
CA LEU A 204 -37.73 3.37 -13.63
C LEU A 204 -36.21 3.11 -13.53
N GLY A 205 -35.39 4.10 -13.16
CA GLY A 205 -33.93 4.00 -13.17
C GLY A 205 -33.28 4.41 -14.50
N ALA A 206 -33.87 5.38 -15.21
CA ALA A 206 -33.15 6.13 -16.23
C ALA A 206 -32.38 7.30 -15.59
N TYR A 207 -31.11 7.42 -15.94
CA TYR A 207 -30.19 8.50 -15.56
C TYR A 207 -30.26 9.65 -16.56
N ASP A 208 -30.14 9.33 -17.85
CA ASP A 208 -30.39 10.25 -18.95
C ASP A 208 -31.66 9.84 -19.69
N ALA A 209 -32.50 10.78 -20.11
CA ALA A 209 -33.67 10.44 -20.94
C ALA A 209 -34.14 11.55 -21.87
N LEU A 210 -34.69 11.15 -23.02
CA LEU A 210 -35.03 12.00 -24.15
C LEU A 210 -36.45 11.70 -24.67
N ALA A 211 -37.26 12.75 -24.84
CA ALA A 211 -38.61 12.67 -25.38
C ALA A 211 -38.60 12.45 -26.90
N LEU A 212 -39.25 11.36 -27.34
CA LEU A 212 -39.49 11.06 -28.76
C LEU A 212 -40.81 11.70 -29.22
N ASP A 213 -41.29 11.39 -30.44
CA ASP A 213 -42.53 11.96 -31.01
C ASP A 213 -43.79 11.54 -30.21
N GLY A 214 -44.12 12.32 -29.19
CA GLY A 214 -45.21 12.06 -28.26
C GLY A 214 -46.59 12.49 -28.78
N GLY A 215 -47.62 11.70 -28.45
CA GLY A 215 -49.02 12.07 -28.66
C GLY A 215 -49.74 11.10 -29.59
N ALA A 216 -50.34 11.62 -30.66
CA ALA A 216 -51.17 10.82 -31.57
C ALA A 216 -50.38 9.79 -32.42
N SER A 217 -49.05 9.83 -32.35
CA SER A 217 -48.09 8.93 -33.00
C SER A 217 -47.46 7.91 -32.06
N THR A 218 -47.55 8.09 -30.73
CA THR A 218 -46.95 7.21 -29.72
C THR A 218 -47.38 5.75 -29.92
N SER A 219 -46.41 4.88 -30.19
CA SER A 219 -46.65 3.46 -30.44
C SER A 219 -45.42 2.60 -30.16
N LEU A 220 -45.66 1.42 -29.55
CA LEU A 220 -44.67 0.41 -29.25
C LEU A 220 -45.14 -0.94 -29.78
N SER A 221 -44.44 -1.49 -30.79
CA SER A 221 -44.70 -2.80 -31.36
C SER A 221 -43.73 -3.84 -30.83
N LEU A 222 -44.25 -5.02 -30.49
CA LEU A 222 -43.54 -6.25 -30.20
C LEU A 222 -43.86 -7.31 -31.27
N GLU A 223 -43.24 -8.49 -31.21
CA GLU A 223 -43.67 -9.65 -32.02
C GLU A 223 -45.10 -10.12 -31.70
N SER A 224 -45.51 -9.99 -30.44
CA SER A 224 -46.85 -10.34 -29.96
C SER A 224 -47.96 -9.39 -30.43
N GLY A 225 -47.62 -8.20 -30.95
CA GLY A 225 -48.57 -7.21 -31.46
C GLY A 225 -48.17 -5.77 -31.13
N LEU A 226 -49.15 -4.87 -31.07
CA LEU A 226 -48.95 -3.54 -30.48
C LEU A 226 -49.10 -3.65 -28.96
N ALA A 227 -48.06 -3.32 -28.22
CA ALA A 227 -48.12 -3.22 -26.77
C ALA A 227 -48.76 -1.88 -26.34
N VAL A 228 -48.37 -0.79 -27.02
CA VAL A 228 -49.00 0.53 -26.93
C VAL A 228 -49.51 0.93 -28.30
N ALA A 229 -50.79 1.32 -28.37
CA ALA A 229 -51.44 1.75 -29.61
C ALA A 229 -51.72 3.27 -29.58
N PRO A 230 -51.54 3.99 -30.71
CA PRO A 230 -51.77 5.43 -30.75
C PRO A 230 -53.26 5.75 -30.66
N SER A 231 -53.58 6.94 -30.15
CA SER A 231 -54.95 7.37 -29.82
C SER A 231 -55.94 7.41 -31.00
N GLY A 232 -55.45 7.28 -32.25
CA GLY A 232 -56.28 7.15 -33.46
C GLY A 232 -56.78 5.73 -33.76
N GLY A 233 -56.30 4.71 -33.05
CA GLY A 233 -56.71 3.30 -33.23
C GLY A 233 -56.10 2.58 -34.45
N ALA A 234 -55.17 3.23 -35.16
CA ALA A 234 -54.34 2.64 -36.21
C ALA A 234 -52.94 3.25 -36.13
N GLU A 235 -51.90 2.43 -36.35
CA GLU A 235 -50.51 2.82 -36.17
C GLU A 235 -50.10 3.98 -37.11
N ALA A 236 -49.42 4.99 -36.56
CA ALA A 236 -49.01 6.17 -37.32
C ALA A 236 -47.80 5.88 -38.21
N ILE A 237 -47.74 6.56 -39.36
CA ILE A 237 -46.54 6.58 -40.21
C ILE A 237 -45.64 7.73 -39.75
N VAL A 238 -44.42 7.39 -39.31
CA VAL A 238 -43.40 8.33 -38.82
C VAL A 238 -42.13 8.24 -39.68
N ALA A 239 -41.28 9.26 -39.62
CA ALA A 239 -40.07 9.31 -40.45
C ALA A 239 -39.03 8.27 -40.01
N ASN A 240 -38.65 8.25 -38.73
CA ASN A 240 -37.70 7.31 -38.13
C ASN A 240 -38.28 6.58 -36.90
N HIS A 241 -37.56 5.55 -36.48
CA HIS A 241 -37.91 4.59 -35.44
C HIS A 241 -36.64 4.14 -34.73
N LEU A 242 -36.80 3.62 -33.51
CA LEU A 242 -35.76 2.86 -32.82
C LEU A 242 -36.28 1.43 -32.60
N ALA A 243 -35.48 0.42 -32.96
CA ALA A 243 -35.82 -0.99 -32.86
C ALA A 243 -34.78 -1.76 -32.04
N VAL A 244 -35.24 -2.82 -31.38
CA VAL A 244 -34.43 -3.71 -30.53
C VAL A 244 -34.49 -5.11 -31.11
N ILE A 245 -33.34 -5.59 -31.56
CA ILE A 245 -33.08 -6.99 -31.84
C ILE A 245 -32.69 -7.63 -30.50
N ALA A 246 -33.23 -8.81 -30.21
CA ALA A 246 -33.07 -9.54 -28.96
C ALA A 246 -33.32 -11.04 -29.23
N ASP A 247 -32.52 -11.63 -30.12
CA ASP A 247 -32.71 -13.01 -30.58
C ASP A 247 -31.97 -14.06 -29.72
N GLY A 248 -31.08 -13.61 -28.83
CA GLY A 248 -30.26 -14.46 -27.97
C GLY A 248 -29.02 -15.05 -28.64
N VAL A 249 -28.69 -14.66 -29.88
CA VAL A 249 -27.66 -15.31 -30.72
C VAL A 249 -26.66 -14.30 -31.28
N GLY A 250 -25.71 -13.87 -30.44
CA GLY A 250 -24.62 -13.01 -30.89
C GLY A 250 -23.55 -12.72 -29.83
N ALA A 251 -22.67 -11.80 -30.17
CA ALA A 251 -22.06 -10.92 -29.18
C ALA A 251 -23.10 -9.86 -28.75
N PRO A 252 -22.89 -9.15 -27.63
CA PRO A 252 -23.54 -7.86 -27.39
C PRO A 252 -23.10 -6.86 -28.47
N ALA A 253 -23.96 -5.91 -28.83
CA ALA A 253 -23.71 -5.04 -29.99
C ALA A 253 -24.09 -3.56 -29.80
N ALA A 254 -24.39 -3.16 -28.55
CA ALA A 254 -24.62 -1.77 -28.16
C ALA A 254 -24.40 -1.55 -26.64
N CYS A 255 -23.71 -2.47 -25.96
CA CYS A 255 -23.33 -2.34 -24.55
C CYS A 255 -22.37 -1.16 -24.42
N ASP A 256 -22.64 -0.18 -23.56
CA ASP A 256 -21.56 0.73 -23.15
C ASP A 256 -20.62 -0.07 -22.25
N LEU A 257 -19.41 -0.36 -22.74
CA LEU A 257 -18.36 -0.94 -21.90
C LEU A 257 -17.74 0.13 -20.99
N TRP A 258 -18.06 1.40 -21.25
CA TRP A 258 -17.85 2.52 -20.35
C TRP A 258 -18.96 2.56 -19.29
N MET A 259 -18.85 1.68 -18.29
CA MET A 259 -19.06 2.17 -16.92
C MET A 259 -18.11 3.37 -16.72
N ASP A 260 -18.47 4.37 -15.88
CA ASP A 260 -17.46 5.32 -15.38
C ASP A 260 -16.23 4.47 -14.96
N GLU A 261 -15.02 4.72 -15.45
CA GLU A 261 -13.89 3.99 -14.85
C GLU A 261 -13.74 4.42 -13.38
N ALA A 262 -14.31 5.56 -12.96
CA ALA A 262 -14.52 5.90 -11.55
C ALA A 262 -15.48 4.96 -10.77
N ILE A 263 -16.15 4.00 -11.42
CA ILE A 263 -16.91 2.90 -10.78
C ILE A 263 -16.08 1.61 -10.72
N VAL A 264 -15.13 1.43 -11.65
CA VAL A 264 -14.22 0.27 -11.71
C VAL A 264 -12.90 0.51 -10.95
N ASP A 265 -12.52 1.78 -10.75
CA ASP A 265 -11.21 2.26 -10.29
C ASP A 265 -11.29 3.13 -9.02
N ALA A 266 -12.48 3.54 -8.56
CA ALA A 266 -12.72 3.90 -7.14
C ALA A 266 -12.77 2.67 -6.22
N ALA A 267 -12.18 1.58 -6.70
CA ALA A 267 -12.43 0.19 -6.33
C ALA A 267 -11.16 -0.68 -6.56
N ALA A 268 -10.07 -0.04 -7.00
CA ALA A 268 -8.89 -0.68 -7.58
C ALA A 268 -7.62 0.17 -7.41
N LEU A 269 -7.48 0.87 -6.28
CA LEU A 269 -6.16 1.33 -5.89
C LEU A 269 -5.27 0.10 -5.71
N SER A 270 -4.06 0.15 -6.26
CA SER A 270 -2.94 -0.62 -5.72
C SER A 270 -2.69 -0.15 -4.28
N GLY A 271 -2.11 -1.00 -3.42
CA GLY A 271 -1.82 -0.69 -2.00
C GLY A 271 -0.80 0.43 -1.74
N THR A 272 -0.61 1.31 -2.72
CA THR A 272 0.39 2.37 -2.82
C THR A 272 -0.20 3.77 -2.64
N SER A 273 -1.51 3.93 -2.85
CA SER A 273 -2.18 5.24 -2.89
C SER A 273 -3.18 5.36 -1.75
N SER A 274 -2.95 6.33 -0.88
CA SER A 274 -3.69 6.51 0.36
C SER A 274 -4.74 7.61 0.27
N THR A 275 -5.73 7.55 1.17
CA THR A 275 -6.60 8.69 1.47
C THR A 275 -6.20 9.49 2.70
N ASP A 276 -5.23 9.04 3.50
CA ASP A 276 -4.75 9.79 4.67
C ASP A 276 -4.15 11.14 4.23
N MET A 277 -4.96 12.19 4.26
CA MET A 277 -4.52 13.52 3.84
C MET A 277 -3.85 14.28 4.98
N ASN A 278 -3.85 13.74 6.20
CA ASN A 278 -3.46 14.44 7.41
C ASN A 278 -2.15 13.92 8.04
N GLY A 279 -1.76 12.70 7.71
CA GLY A 279 -0.60 11.99 8.25
C GLY A 279 -0.83 11.57 9.70
N ASP A 280 -1.96 10.92 9.99
CA ASP A 280 -2.25 10.31 11.30
C ASP A 280 -2.47 8.78 11.27
N GLY A 281 -2.17 8.15 10.12
CA GLY A 281 -2.16 6.70 9.93
C GLY A 281 -3.52 6.12 9.54
N LYS A 282 -4.50 6.95 9.15
CA LYS A 282 -5.91 6.55 9.04
C LYS A 282 -6.52 7.03 7.74
N ALA A 283 -7.40 6.23 7.16
CA ALA A 283 -8.06 6.59 5.91
C ALA A 283 -9.07 7.72 6.12
N ASP A 284 -8.89 8.84 5.41
CA ASP A 284 -9.82 9.95 5.44
C ASP A 284 -10.92 9.77 4.37
N LEU A 285 -12.17 10.07 4.73
CA LEU A 285 -13.27 10.03 3.77
C LEU A 285 -13.18 11.23 2.82
N CYS A 286 -12.75 11.02 1.58
CA CYS A 286 -12.60 12.08 0.59
C CYS A 286 -13.62 11.95 -0.56
N ALA A 287 -14.20 13.07 -1.01
CA ALA A 287 -15.11 13.10 -2.17
C ALA A 287 -15.27 14.51 -2.78
N ARG A 288 -15.67 14.55 -4.06
CA ARG A 288 -15.94 15.79 -4.81
C ARG A 288 -17.38 16.28 -4.60
N ALA A 289 -17.55 17.53 -4.21
CA ALA A 289 -18.85 18.19 -4.21
C ALA A 289 -18.97 19.20 -5.37
N ALA A 290 -20.20 19.63 -5.66
CA ALA A 290 -20.52 20.73 -6.57
C ALA A 290 -19.65 22.00 -6.39
N VAL A 291 -19.26 22.28 -5.14
CA VAL A 291 -18.47 23.45 -4.74
C VAL A 291 -16.96 23.18 -4.58
N GLY A 292 -16.50 22.00 -5.00
CA GLY A 292 -15.11 21.57 -4.89
C GLY A 292 -14.88 20.37 -3.97
N TRP A 293 -13.62 19.93 -3.89
CA TRP A 293 -13.17 18.74 -3.15
C TRP A 293 -13.25 18.89 -1.62
N ARG A 294 -13.55 17.78 -0.93
CA ARG A 294 -13.65 17.69 0.53
C ARG A 294 -13.12 16.36 1.03
N CYS A 295 -12.25 16.40 2.03
CA CYS A 295 -11.91 15.26 2.87
C CYS A 295 -12.47 15.48 4.28
N TYR A 296 -12.87 14.41 4.95
CA TYR A 296 -13.37 14.42 6.32
C TYR A 296 -12.43 13.55 7.15
N PRO A 297 -11.52 14.16 7.94
CA PRO A 297 -10.49 13.41 8.65
C PRO A 297 -11.07 12.33 9.56
N SER A 298 -10.42 11.17 9.66
CA SER A 298 -10.89 10.13 10.56
C SER A 298 -10.78 10.55 12.04
N THR A 299 -11.49 9.82 12.89
CA THR A 299 -11.38 9.87 14.35
C THR A 299 -11.43 8.47 14.97
N GLY A 300 -11.39 7.41 14.15
CA GLY A 300 -11.61 6.03 14.55
C GLY A 300 -13.03 5.66 14.97
N ALA A 301 -13.85 6.64 15.37
CA ALA A 301 -15.26 6.45 15.76
C ALA A 301 -16.24 7.08 14.74
N GLY A 302 -15.75 7.41 13.54
CA GLY A 302 -16.41 8.26 12.54
C GLY A 302 -15.47 9.37 12.07
N PHE A 303 -16.02 10.43 11.47
CA PHE A 303 -15.22 11.48 10.82
C PHE A 303 -15.41 12.87 11.44
N GLY A 304 -14.36 13.69 11.32
CA GLY A 304 -14.26 15.06 11.81
C GLY A 304 -14.89 16.13 10.90
N ALA A 305 -14.39 17.36 11.02
CA ALA A 305 -14.85 18.50 10.22
C ALA A 305 -14.14 18.52 8.85
N ALA A 306 -14.90 18.78 7.78
CA ALA A 306 -14.38 18.74 6.42
C ALA A 306 -13.22 19.72 6.16
N VAL A 307 -12.08 19.18 5.73
CA VAL A 307 -10.99 19.94 5.09
C VAL A 307 -11.32 20.05 3.60
N ALA A 308 -11.47 21.27 3.10
CA ALA A 308 -12.08 21.52 1.79
C ALA A 308 -11.32 22.56 0.97
N THR A 309 -11.42 22.41 -0.36
CA THR A 309 -10.95 23.39 -1.34
C THR A 309 -12.07 23.72 -2.32
N THR A 310 -12.01 24.88 -2.97
CA THR A 310 -12.90 25.21 -4.09
C THR A 310 -12.41 24.62 -5.42
N ALA A 311 -11.20 24.04 -5.45
CA ALA A 311 -10.74 23.29 -6.60
C ALA A 311 -11.65 22.08 -6.86
N LEU A 312 -11.75 21.69 -8.14
CA LEU A 312 -12.65 20.65 -8.65
C LEU A 312 -14.16 20.97 -8.56
N SER A 313 -14.56 22.25 -8.53
CA SER A 313 -15.98 22.67 -8.52
C SER A 313 -16.67 22.58 -9.90
N ASP A 314 -18.01 22.49 -9.93
CA ASP A 314 -18.77 22.56 -11.19
C ASP A 314 -18.52 23.89 -11.93
N ALA A 315 -18.35 24.97 -11.17
CA ALA A 315 -18.11 26.30 -11.71
C ALA A 315 -16.74 26.43 -12.40
N ASP A 316 -15.83 25.49 -12.15
CA ASP A 316 -14.52 25.35 -12.78
C ASP A 316 -14.47 24.20 -13.81
N GLY A 317 -15.62 23.63 -14.21
CA GLY A 317 -15.75 22.63 -15.28
C GLY A 317 -15.68 21.15 -14.86
N TRP A 318 -15.71 20.85 -13.56
CA TRP A 318 -15.45 19.48 -13.06
C TRP A 318 -16.67 18.57 -12.94
N ASN A 319 -17.83 19.02 -13.42
CA ASN A 319 -18.93 18.11 -13.72
C ASN A 319 -18.64 17.25 -14.97
N ASP A 320 -17.75 17.71 -15.86
CA ASP A 320 -17.25 16.96 -17.01
C ASP A 320 -16.59 15.64 -16.59
N GLU A 321 -16.96 14.55 -17.25
CA GLU A 321 -16.49 13.20 -16.93
C GLU A 321 -14.99 13.00 -17.20
N SER A 322 -14.50 13.58 -18.30
CA SER A 322 -13.10 13.48 -18.73
C SER A 322 -12.13 14.23 -17.81
N ASN A 323 -12.67 15.05 -16.92
CA ASN A 323 -11.98 15.66 -15.79
C ASN A 323 -12.23 14.86 -14.50
N ARG A 324 -13.51 14.65 -14.10
CA ARG A 324 -13.86 14.07 -12.78
C ARG A 324 -13.41 12.61 -12.60
N ALA A 325 -13.38 11.80 -13.66
CA ALA A 325 -13.00 10.39 -13.58
C ALA A 325 -11.49 10.19 -13.34
N THR A 326 -10.70 11.25 -13.55
CA THR A 326 -9.23 11.23 -13.40
C THR A 326 -8.75 11.58 -11.99
N ILE A 327 -9.67 11.85 -11.06
CA ILE A 327 -9.33 12.19 -9.67
C ILE A 327 -8.66 10.98 -9.00
N ARG A 328 -7.42 11.17 -8.57
CA ARG A 328 -6.59 10.25 -7.78
C ARG A 328 -6.07 11.00 -6.55
N VAL A 329 -5.71 10.22 -5.53
CA VAL A 329 -5.18 10.70 -4.25
C VAL A 329 -3.97 9.88 -3.86
N GLY A 330 -3.04 10.50 -3.14
CA GLY A 330 -1.78 9.90 -2.72
C GLY A 330 -0.63 10.91 -2.80
N ASP A 331 0.46 10.65 -2.07
CA ASP A 331 1.54 11.62 -1.86
C ASP A 331 2.45 11.74 -3.10
N VAL A 332 2.40 12.88 -3.79
CA VAL A 332 3.32 13.21 -4.88
C VAL A 332 4.46 14.13 -4.41
N THR A 333 4.46 14.58 -3.16
CA THR A 333 5.53 15.41 -2.57
C THR A 333 6.65 14.61 -1.93
N GLY A 334 6.33 13.48 -1.29
CA GLY A 334 7.21 12.73 -0.40
C GLY A 334 7.22 13.33 1.01
N ASP A 335 6.05 13.77 1.51
CA ASP A 335 5.84 14.30 2.87
C ASP A 335 4.92 13.44 3.76
N GLY A 336 4.50 12.28 3.24
CA GLY A 336 3.69 11.27 3.93
C GLY A 336 2.18 11.46 3.79
N ARG A 337 1.69 12.51 3.11
CA ARG A 337 0.27 12.89 3.09
C ARG A 337 -0.34 12.70 1.71
N ALA A 338 -1.55 12.16 1.65
CA ALA A 338 -2.32 12.06 0.41
C ALA A 338 -2.58 13.43 -0.21
N ASP A 339 -1.86 13.74 -1.28
CA ASP A 339 -2.15 14.86 -2.16
C ASP A 339 -3.35 14.53 -3.05
N LEU A 340 -3.84 15.53 -3.78
CA LEU A 340 -4.95 15.40 -4.72
C LEU A 340 -4.45 15.69 -6.13
N CYS A 341 -4.49 14.71 -7.05
CA CYS A 341 -4.16 14.92 -8.46
C CYS A 341 -5.35 14.64 -9.36
N ALA A 342 -5.53 15.48 -10.38
CA ALA A 342 -6.52 15.24 -11.42
C ALA A 342 -6.15 15.93 -12.73
N ARG A 343 -6.72 15.44 -13.83
CA ARG A 343 -6.64 16.01 -15.16
C ARG A 343 -7.73 17.07 -15.36
N ALA A 344 -7.36 18.21 -15.90
CA ALA A 344 -8.25 19.25 -16.39
C ALA A 344 -8.12 19.40 -17.92
N ASP A 345 -8.98 20.24 -18.52
CA ASP A 345 -8.96 20.66 -19.94
C ASP A 345 -7.54 20.93 -20.48
N ALA A 346 -6.71 21.57 -19.65
CA ALA A 346 -5.37 22.06 -19.99
C ALA A 346 -4.22 21.07 -19.70
N GLY A 347 -4.47 19.97 -18.97
CA GLY A 347 -3.46 19.03 -18.48
C GLY A 347 -3.66 18.62 -17.02
N VAL A 348 -2.73 17.84 -16.48
CA VAL A 348 -2.77 17.38 -15.08
C VAL A 348 -2.38 18.50 -14.12
N VAL A 349 -3.07 18.55 -12.98
CA VAL A 349 -2.80 19.46 -11.86
C VAL A 349 -2.87 18.64 -10.57
N CYS A 350 -1.92 18.87 -9.66
CA CYS A 350 -1.95 18.32 -8.31
C CYS A 350 -2.06 19.45 -7.28
N TRP A 351 -2.75 19.21 -6.18
CA TRP A 351 -2.90 20.10 -5.04
C TRP A 351 -2.31 19.39 -3.82
N PRO A 352 -1.12 19.80 -3.35
CA PRO A 352 -0.52 19.17 -2.20
C PRO A 352 -1.37 19.33 -0.93
N SER A 353 -1.31 18.36 -0.04
CA SER A 353 -1.89 18.50 1.30
C SER A 353 -1.08 19.47 2.16
N THR A 354 -1.68 19.86 3.29
CA THR A 354 -1.01 20.51 4.44
C THR A 354 -1.53 19.94 5.76
N GLY A 355 -2.21 18.78 5.72
CA GLY A 355 -2.95 18.12 6.80
C GLY A 355 -4.12 18.89 7.41
N THR A 356 -4.25 20.19 7.13
CA THR A 356 -5.33 21.06 7.64
C THR A 356 -5.96 21.93 6.53
N GLY A 357 -5.54 21.70 5.29
CA GLY A 357 -5.90 22.48 4.10
C GLY A 357 -5.10 22.01 2.88
N TRP A 358 -5.18 22.77 1.80
CA TRP A 358 -4.55 22.44 0.51
C TRP A 358 -3.54 23.52 0.10
N GLY A 359 -2.38 23.09 -0.40
CA GLY A 359 -1.25 23.92 -0.79
C GLY A 359 -1.38 24.60 -2.16
N THR A 360 -0.28 25.20 -2.62
CA THR A 360 -0.21 25.74 -3.99
C THR A 360 -0.11 24.62 -5.02
N SER A 361 -1.00 24.64 -6.01
CA SER A 361 -1.08 23.60 -7.03
C SER A 361 0.20 23.42 -7.86
N ILE A 362 0.65 22.18 -7.99
CA ILE A 362 1.72 21.73 -8.88
C ILE A 362 1.15 21.49 -10.28
N ALA A 363 1.88 21.90 -11.32
CA ALA A 363 1.51 21.64 -12.71
C ALA A 363 2.10 20.30 -13.18
N GLY A 364 1.25 19.41 -13.66
CA GLY A 364 1.59 18.10 -14.20
C GLY A 364 1.77 18.07 -15.73
N PRO A 365 1.84 16.87 -16.33
CA PRO A 365 1.97 16.71 -17.78
C PRO A 365 0.79 17.30 -18.58
N LEU A 366 1.06 17.72 -19.80
CA LEU A 366 0.12 18.41 -20.73
C LEU A 366 -0.86 17.44 -21.41
N LEU A 367 -1.62 16.72 -20.59
CA LEU A 367 -2.65 15.77 -21.00
C LEU A 367 -3.98 16.51 -21.24
N SER A 368 -4.04 17.30 -22.33
CA SER A 368 -5.11 18.29 -22.60
C SER A 368 -6.16 17.85 -23.63
N ASP A 369 -7.36 18.44 -23.62
CA ASP A 369 -8.38 18.24 -24.68
C ASP A 369 -7.81 18.60 -26.05
N ALA A 370 -7.02 19.67 -26.10
CA ALA A 370 -6.36 20.17 -27.31
C ALA A 370 -5.32 19.17 -27.87
N THR A 371 -4.96 18.14 -27.12
CA THR A 371 -4.13 16.99 -27.53
C THR A 371 -4.89 15.65 -27.55
N GLY A 372 -6.22 15.68 -27.35
CA GLY A 372 -7.12 14.51 -27.42
C GLY A 372 -7.35 13.77 -26.11
N TRP A 373 -6.87 14.28 -24.98
CA TRP A 373 -6.96 13.59 -23.68
C TRP A 373 -8.34 13.66 -23.00
N ASN A 374 -9.37 14.15 -23.70
CA ASN A 374 -10.76 13.98 -23.30
C ASN A 374 -11.40 12.68 -23.86
N ALA A 375 -10.63 11.81 -24.52
CA ALA A 375 -11.07 10.48 -24.92
C ALA A 375 -10.85 9.45 -23.79
N PRO A 376 -11.84 8.57 -23.49
CA PRO A 376 -11.81 7.67 -22.33
C PRO A 376 -10.62 6.72 -22.36
N GLU A 377 -10.26 6.18 -23.52
CA GLU A 377 -9.12 5.28 -23.73
C GLU A 377 -7.73 5.86 -23.38
N TYR A 378 -7.69 7.14 -22.99
CA TYR A 378 -6.52 7.81 -22.42
C TYR A 378 -6.76 8.32 -21.00
N PHE A 379 -7.81 9.10 -20.72
CA PHE A 379 -7.94 9.75 -19.40
C PHE A 379 -8.27 8.78 -18.27
N THR A 380 -9.00 7.70 -18.53
CA THR A 380 -9.34 6.75 -17.47
C THR A 380 -8.11 6.01 -16.97
N THR A 381 -7.09 5.87 -17.82
CA THR A 381 -5.81 5.18 -17.55
C THR A 381 -4.84 5.96 -16.67
N LEU A 382 -5.20 7.17 -16.22
CA LEU A 382 -4.38 7.94 -15.28
C LEU A 382 -4.29 7.17 -13.96
N ARG A 383 -3.06 6.89 -13.52
CA ARG A 383 -2.73 6.33 -12.21
C ARG A 383 -1.67 7.21 -11.56
N LEU A 384 -1.63 7.16 -10.24
CA LEU A 384 -0.52 7.64 -9.45
C LEU A 384 0.23 6.40 -8.94
N SER A 385 1.54 6.35 -9.12
CA SER A 385 2.34 5.16 -8.80
C SER A 385 3.81 5.52 -8.65
N ASP A 386 4.48 5.11 -7.58
CA ASP A 386 5.92 5.30 -7.40
C ASP A 386 6.71 4.31 -8.27
N VAL A 387 6.82 4.60 -9.57
CA VAL A 387 7.60 3.77 -10.50
C VAL A 387 9.09 4.08 -10.38
N THR A 388 9.46 5.23 -9.82
CA THR A 388 10.87 5.56 -9.57
C THR A 388 11.46 4.84 -8.35
N GLY A 389 10.65 4.51 -7.34
CA GLY A 389 11.09 4.02 -6.03
C GLY A 389 11.71 5.13 -5.18
N ASP A 390 11.19 6.36 -5.27
CA ASP A 390 11.74 7.56 -4.61
C ASP A 390 10.88 8.08 -3.43
N GLY A 391 9.75 7.41 -3.17
CA GLY A 391 8.76 7.74 -2.14
C GLY A 391 7.60 8.61 -2.65
N ARG A 392 7.70 9.17 -3.86
CA ARG A 392 6.64 9.98 -4.48
C ARG A 392 5.84 9.17 -5.49
N GLU A 393 4.55 9.46 -5.57
CA GLU A 393 3.74 8.99 -6.69
C GLU A 393 4.05 9.74 -7.99
N ASP A 394 4.41 8.99 -9.02
CA ASP A 394 4.58 9.45 -10.38
C ASP A 394 3.24 9.41 -11.13
N VAL A 395 3.02 10.34 -12.06
CA VAL A 395 1.81 10.30 -12.90
C VAL A 395 2.05 9.32 -14.04
N CYS A 396 1.37 8.17 -14.04
CA CYS A 396 1.36 7.23 -15.16
C CYS A 396 0.06 7.37 -15.96
N ALA A 397 0.15 7.38 -17.30
CA ALA A 397 -1.02 7.37 -18.17
C ALA A 397 -0.70 6.81 -19.56
N ARG A 398 -1.69 6.17 -20.19
CA ARG A 398 -1.63 5.64 -21.55
C ARG A 398 -2.17 6.67 -22.54
N GLY A 399 -1.37 7.00 -23.56
CA GLY A 399 -1.85 7.74 -24.74
C GLY A 399 -1.90 6.85 -25.99
N LYS A 400 -2.35 7.43 -27.10
CA LYS A 400 -2.38 6.78 -28.43
C LYS A 400 -1.08 6.08 -28.85
N ASP A 401 0.06 6.65 -28.43
CA ASP A 401 1.42 6.27 -28.77
C ASP A 401 2.05 5.32 -27.70
N GLY A 402 1.27 4.88 -26.70
CA GLY A 402 1.69 3.95 -25.64
C GLY A 402 1.62 4.51 -24.22
N LEU A 403 2.02 3.69 -23.25
CA LEU A 403 2.12 4.05 -21.84
C LEU A 403 3.30 5.01 -21.61
N ARG A 404 3.13 5.97 -20.69
CA ARG A 404 4.20 6.82 -20.17
C ARG A 404 4.00 7.08 -18.68
N CYS A 405 5.10 7.22 -17.95
CA CYS A 405 5.09 7.72 -16.58
C CYS A 405 5.92 8.99 -16.52
N TRP A 406 5.47 9.98 -15.74
CA TRP A 406 6.13 11.25 -15.52
C TRP A 406 6.58 11.29 -14.06
N PRO A 407 7.90 11.14 -13.79
CA PRO A 407 8.42 11.14 -12.44
C PRO A 407 8.07 12.40 -11.66
N SER A 408 7.67 12.28 -10.40
CA SER A 408 7.53 13.44 -9.53
C SER A 408 8.90 14.01 -9.16
N THR A 409 8.89 15.27 -8.74
CA THR A 409 10.05 15.98 -8.16
C THR A 409 9.65 16.70 -6.87
N GLY A 410 8.47 16.38 -6.34
CA GLY A 410 7.81 17.04 -5.20
C GLY A 410 7.36 18.49 -5.42
N ALA A 411 7.78 19.14 -6.51
CA ALA A 411 7.40 20.50 -6.88
C ALA A 411 6.98 20.65 -8.37
N GLY A 412 6.85 19.53 -9.08
CA GLY A 412 6.69 19.43 -10.53
C GLY A 412 6.99 18.01 -11.01
N PHE A 413 7.00 17.79 -12.32
CA PHE A 413 7.24 16.47 -12.91
C PHE A 413 8.37 16.49 -13.96
N GLY A 414 9.09 15.38 -14.09
CA GLY A 414 10.28 15.19 -14.92
C GLY A 414 10.02 14.92 -16.41
N GLU A 415 11.05 14.46 -17.12
CA GLU A 415 10.88 13.90 -18.47
C GLU A 415 10.19 12.53 -18.40
N ALA A 416 9.39 12.20 -19.42
CA ALA A 416 8.55 11.01 -19.39
C ALA A 416 9.36 9.72 -19.59
N LEU A 417 9.28 8.80 -18.63
CA LEU A 417 9.69 7.41 -18.82
C LEU A 417 8.79 6.79 -19.90
N LEU A 418 9.40 6.06 -20.83
CA LEU A 418 8.66 5.35 -21.88
C LEU A 418 8.23 3.98 -21.35
N GLY A 419 6.92 3.75 -21.34
CA GLY A 419 6.36 2.44 -21.03
C GLY A 419 6.14 1.58 -22.28
N PRO A 420 5.47 0.42 -22.12
CA PRO A 420 5.14 -0.46 -23.22
C PRO A 420 4.37 0.23 -24.33
N ALA A 421 4.62 -0.23 -25.56
CA ALA A 421 4.14 0.42 -26.77
C ALA A 421 2.61 0.58 -26.81
N TRP A 422 1.83 -0.39 -26.31
CA TRP A 422 0.38 -0.38 -26.05
C TRP A 422 -0.47 0.66 -26.86
N THR A 423 -0.28 0.71 -28.18
CA THR A 423 -0.83 1.77 -29.05
C THR A 423 -2.28 1.50 -29.46
N ASP A 424 -2.96 2.53 -29.95
CA ASP A 424 -4.29 2.36 -30.58
C ASP A 424 -4.20 1.46 -31.83
N GLU A 425 -3.11 1.53 -32.59
CA GLU A 425 -2.84 0.64 -33.73
C GLU A 425 -2.64 -0.83 -33.31
N ALA A 426 -2.16 -1.06 -32.08
CA ALA A 426 -2.08 -2.39 -31.45
C ALA A 426 -3.39 -2.82 -30.76
N GLY A 427 -4.48 -2.04 -30.90
CA GLY A 427 -5.80 -2.36 -30.35
C GLY A 427 -6.00 -2.02 -28.87
N TRP A 428 -5.07 -1.29 -28.24
CA TRP A 428 -5.16 -0.94 -26.81
C TRP A 428 -6.14 0.20 -26.50
N SER A 429 -6.81 0.77 -27.50
CA SER A 429 -7.96 1.66 -27.32
C SER A 429 -9.26 0.92 -26.96
N ALA A 430 -9.23 -0.41 -26.80
CA ALA A 430 -10.37 -1.20 -26.37
C ALA A 430 -10.51 -1.23 -24.82
N PRO A 431 -11.72 -1.13 -24.24
CA PRO A 431 -11.93 -1.09 -22.78
C PRO A 431 -11.35 -2.29 -22.04
N ASP A 432 -11.48 -3.49 -22.62
CA ASP A 432 -10.90 -4.76 -22.15
C ASP A 432 -9.37 -4.85 -22.37
N ARG A 433 -8.71 -3.73 -22.69
CA ARG A 433 -7.26 -3.52 -22.64
C ARG A 433 -6.94 -2.36 -21.68
N TYR A 434 -7.38 -1.14 -21.98
CA TYR A 434 -6.96 0.04 -21.20
C TYR A 434 -7.47 0.02 -19.76
N GLY A 435 -8.71 -0.43 -19.52
CA GLY A 435 -9.31 -0.54 -18.19
C GLY A 435 -8.71 -1.63 -17.30
N THR A 436 -7.74 -2.40 -17.82
CA THR A 436 -6.98 -3.44 -17.11
C THR A 436 -5.59 -2.99 -16.66
N ILE A 437 -5.19 -1.75 -16.97
CA ILE A 437 -3.88 -1.23 -16.58
C ILE A 437 -3.85 -1.05 -15.06
N ARG A 438 -2.92 -1.71 -14.38
CA ARG A 438 -2.72 -1.70 -12.93
C ARG A 438 -1.24 -1.53 -12.61
N THR A 439 -0.97 -1.01 -11.42
CA THR A 439 0.38 -0.80 -10.90
C THR A 439 0.60 -1.64 -9.64
N GLY A 440 1.84 -2.02 -9.37
CA GLY A 440 2.21 -2.89 -8.26
C GLY A 440 3.63 -3.38 -8.44
N ASP A 441 4.45 -3.40 -7.38
CA ASP A 441 5.78 -4.02 -7.41
C ASP A 441 5.61 -5.53 -7.58
N VAL A 442 5.82 -6.09 -8.78
CA VAL A 442 5.72 -7.53 -9.00
C VAL A 442 7.08 -8.23 -8.85
N ASN A 443 8.17 -7.49 -8.69
CA ASN A 443 9.52 -8.05 -8.72
C ASN A 443 10.19 -8.13 -7.32
N GLY A 444 9.81 -7.22 -6.41
CA GLY A 444 10.28 -7.10 -5.04
C GLY A 444 11.45 -6.11 -4.84
N ASP A 445 11.68 -5.17 -5.77
CA ASP A 445 12.76 -4.17 -5.68
C ASP A 445 12.34 -2.82 -5.06
N GLY A 446 11.07 -2.70 -4.64
CA GLY A 446 10.49 -1.52 -4.01
C GLY A 446 9.86 -0.52 -4.99
N ARG A 447 9.95 -0.76 -6.31
CA ARG A 447 9.37 0.10 -7.35
C ARG A 447 8.07 -0.48 -7.86
N GLN A 448 7.13 0.38 -8.22
CA GLN A 448 5.88 -0.07 -8.80
C GLN A 448 6.05 -0.41 -10.29
N ASP A 449 5.76 -1.65 -10.66
CA ASP A 449 5.71 -2.10 -12.05
C ASP A 449 4.35 -1.77 -12.69
N VAL A 450 4.22 -1.91 -14.01
CA VAL A 450 2.94 -1.66 -14.71
C VAL A 450 2.47 -2.88 -15.48
N CYS A 451 1.36 -3.48 -15.04
CA CYS A 451 0.70 -4.60 -15.69
C CYS A 451 -0.51 -4.16 -16.53
N GLY A 452 -0.77 -4.88 -17.61
CA GLY A 452 -1.95 -4.72 -18.45
C GLY A 452 -2.26 -5.98 -19.23
N ARG A 453 -3.53 -6.15 -19.62
CA ARG A 453 -4.02 -7.33 -20.33
C ARG A 453 -3.88 -7.16 -21.85
N GLY A 454 -3.02 -7.97 -22.47
CA GLY A 454 -2.99 -8.16 -23.92
C GLY A 454 -4.03 -9.17 -24.42
N PRO A 455 -4.12 -9.43 -25.74
CA PRO A 455 -5.02 -10.46 -26.28
C PRO A 455 -4.66 -11.88 -25.81
N ASP A 456 -3.39 -12.13 -25.48
CA ASP A 456 -2.85 -13.44 -25.08
C ASP A 456 -2.87 -13.69 -23.55
N GLY A 457 -3.15 -12.67 -22.73
CA GLY A 457 -3.12 -12.75 -21.26
C GLY A 457 -2.60 -11.49 -20.59
N MET A 458 -2.26 -11.57 -19.31
CA MET A 458 -1.59 -10.47 -18.58
C MET A 458 -0.12 -10.33 -18.98
N ALA A 459 0.37 -9.09 -19.01
CA ALA A 459 1.77 -8.77 -19.21
C ALA A 459 2.19 -7.57 -18.34
N CYS A 460 3.35 -7.65 -17.68
CA CYS A 460 3.86 -6.65 -16.74
C CYS A 460 5.22 -6.11 -17.20
N ALA A 461 5.36 -4.79 -17.28
CA ALA A 461 6.64 -4.14 -17.57
C ALA A 461 7.29 -3.73 -16.27
N LEU A 462 8.47 -4.29 -16.00
CA LEU A 462 9.19 -4.03 -14.75
C LEU A 462 9.87 -2.66 -14.79
N SER A 463 9.78 -1.90 -13.70
CA SER A 463 10.55 -0.67 -13.54
C SER A 463 12.01 -0.96 -13.21
N THR A 464 12.85 0.04 -13.48
CA THR A 464 14.25 0.13 -13.04
C THR A 464 14.55 1.47 -12.35
N GLY A 465 13.52 2.30 -12.19
CA GLY A 465 13.62 3.70 -11.78
C GLY A 465 13.80 4.66 -12.97
N ASP A 466 14.66 4.31 -13.93
CA ASP A 466 14.97 5.14 -15.12
C ASP A 466 14.22 4.69 -16.40
N GLU A 467 13.78 3.43 -16.49
CA GLU A 467 12.97 2.92 -17.61
C GLU A 467 12.03 1.76 -17.21
N LEU A 468 10.94 1.59 -17.96
CA LEU A 468 10.06 0.41 -17.91
C LEU A 468 10.50 -0.60 -18.98
N THR A 469 10.73 -1.84 -18.57
CA THR A 469 11.53 -2.83 -19.31
C THR A 469 10.68 -3.89 -20.06
N ASP A 470 11.30 -5.00 -20.45
CA ASP A 470 10.65 -6.10 -21.20
C ASP A 470 9.48 -6.72 -20.41
N LEU A 471 8.48 -7.21 -21.15
CA LEU A 471 7.23 -7.71 -20.56
C LEU A 471 7.38 -9.12 -19.95
N VAL A 472 7.23 -9.21 -18.63
CA VAL A 472 6.97 -10.45 -17.90
C VAL A 472 5.55 -10.94 -18.23
N ALA A 473 5.41 -12.24 -18.52
CA ALA A 473 4.12 -12.85 -18.83
C ALA A 473 3.40 -13.30 -17.54
N GLY A 474 2.16 -12.85 -17.36
CA GLY A 474 1.27 -13.28 -16.29
C GLY A 474 0.27 -14.36 -16.72
N PRO A 475 -0.81 -14.56 -15.94
CA PRO A 475 -1.84 -15.55 -16.24
C PRO A 475 -2.45 -15.43 -17.64
N ALA A 476 -2.81 -16.57 -18.23
CA ALA A 476 -3.31 -16.71 -19.59
C ALA A 476 -4.80 -16.30 -19.76
N TRP A 477 -5.18 -15.21 -19.10
CA TRP A 477 -6.49 -14.55 -19.10
C TRP A 477 -6.77 -13.85 -20.45
N SER A 478 -6.61 -14.61 -21.53
CA SER A 478 -6.64 -14.23 -22.94
C SER A 478 -8.04 -13.98 -23.49
N ASP A 479 -8.12 -13.50 -24.74
CA ASP A 479 -9.38 -13.35 -25.47
C ASP A 479 -10.06 -14.73 -25.67
N ALA A 480 -9.25 -15.78 -25.86
CA ALA A 480 -9.72 -17.15 -25.96
C ALA A 480 -10.23 -17.71 -24.62
N ALA A 481 -9.76 -17.19 -23.48
CA ALA A 481 -10.27 -17.49 -22.15
C ALA A 481 -11.56 -16.73 -21.79
N GLY A 482 -12.01 -15.80 -22.64
CA GLY A 482 -13.26 -15.04 -22.44
C GLY A 482 -13.12 -13.76 -21.62
N PHE A 483 -11.90 -13.35 -21.26
CA PHE A 483 -11.64 -12.12 -20.51
C PHE A 483 -11.84 -10.82 -21.31
N THR A 484 -12.48 -10.86 -22.49
CA THR A 484 -13.07 -9.68 -23.12
C THR A 484 -14.40 -9.27 -22.45
N ASP A 485 -14.98 -10.17 -21.64
CA ASP A 485 -16.18 -9.92 -20.83
C ASP A 485 -15.82 -9.08 -19.59
N VAL A 486 -16.53 -7.96 -19.42
CA VAL A 486 -16.30 -6.97 -18.34
C VAL A 486 -16.44 -7.57 -16.94
N ARG A 487 -17.21 -8.66 -16.80
CA ARG A 487 -17.44 -9.37 -15.53
C ARG A 487 -16.24 -10.19 -15.05
N TYR A 488 -15.16 -10.21 -15.84
CA TYR A 488 -13.85 -10.75 -15.47
C TYR A 488 -12.76 -9.67 -15.53
N TRP A 489 -12.60 -8.91 -16.63
CA TRP A 489 -11.47 -7.98 -16.73
C TRP A 489 -11.53 -6.80 -15.75
N SER A 490 -12.72 -6.33 -15.37
CA SER A 490 -12.87 -5.27 -14.35
C SER A 490 -12.39 -5.72 -12.96
N THR A 491 -12.29 -7.03 -12.73
CA THR A 491 -11.95 -7.65 -11.44
C THR A 491 -10.45 -7.91 -11.25
N ILE A 492 -9.62 -7.63 -12.27
CA ILE A 492 -8.17 -7.80 -12.19
C ILE A 492 -7.60 -6.82 -11.16
N ARG A 493 -6.78 -7.34 -10.24
CA ARG A 493 -6.08 -6.61 -9.18
C ARG A 493 -4.62 -7.07 -9.07
N LEU A 494 -3.78 -6.17 -8.58
CA LEU A 494 -2.42 -6.41 -8.13
C LEU A 494 -2.41 -6.23 -6.61
N VAL A 495 -2.10 -7.30 -5.85
CA VAL A 495 -2.25 -7.37 -4.38
C VAL A 495 -1.20 -8.31 -3.80
N ASP A 496 -0.61 -7.99 -2.65
CA ASP A 496 0.29 -8.92 -1.95
C ASP A 496 -0.55 -9.92 -1.14
N LEU A 497 -0.83 -11.09 -1.70
CA LEU A 497 -1.76 -12.05 -1.10
C LEU A 497 -1.10 -12.88 0.00
N ASP A 498 0.20 -13.20 -0.09
CA ASP A 498 0.89 -14.04 0.89
C ASP A 498 1.88 -13.34 1.83
N GLY A 499 2.03 -12.02 1.70
CA GLY A 499 2.80 -11.15 2.59
C GLY A 499 4.30 -11.15 2.30
N ASP A 500 4.70 -11.34 1.04
CA ASP A 500 6.11 -11.45 0.63
C ASP A 500 6.71 -10.15 0.08
N GLY A 501 5.90 -9.08 -0.01
CA GLY A 501 6.26 -7.76 -0.52
C GLY A 501 5.98 -7.57 -2.02
N ARG A 502 5.54 -8.62 -2.74
CA ARG A 502 5.26 -8.56 -4.18
C ARG A 502 3.77 -8.58 -4.48
N ALA A 503 3.39 -7.92 -5.57
CA ALA A 503 2.02 -7.84 -6.04
C ALA A 503 1.65 -9.02 -6.95
N ASP A 504 0.78 -9.88 -6.45
CA ASP A 504 0.19 -11.01 -7.13
C ASP A 504 -0.95 -10.61 -8.06
N LEU A 505 -1.19 -11.42 -9.09
CA LEU A 505 -2.32 -11.22 -9.99
C LEU A 505 -3.53 -12.04 -9.53
N CYS A 506 -4.51 -11.35 -8.95
CA CYS A 506 -5.83 -11.88 -8.62
C CYS A 506 -6.90 -11.40 -9.62
N ALA A 507 -7.80 -12.30 -10.03
CA ALA A 507 -9.00 -11.95 -10.80
C ALA A 507 -10.14 -12.93 -10.56
N ARG A 508 -11.35 -12.54 -10.97
CA ARG A 508 -12.52 -13.40 -11.04
C ARG A 508 -12.59 -14.11 -12.40
N THR A 509 -12.82 -15.42 -12.36
CA THR A 509 -13.18 -16.26 -13.50
C THR A 509 -14.65 -16.71 -13.40
N SER A 510 -15.17 -17.37 -14.43
CA SER A 510 -16.51 -18.02 -14.37
C SER A 510 -16.64 -19.04 -13.22
N SER A 511 -15.51 -19.56 -12.74
CA SER A 511 -15.37 -20.60 -11.71
C SER A 511 -15.26 -20.06 -10.28
N GLY A 512 -15.05 -18.75 -10.10
CA GLY A 512 -14.69 -18.13 -8.83
C GLY A 512 -13.37 -17.35 -8.93
N ILE A 513 -12.77 -17.02 -7.80
CA ILE A 513 -11.50 -16.27 -7.73
C ILE A 513 -10.31 -17.17 -8.10
N GLU A 514 -9.38 -16.60 -8.86
CA GLU A 514 -8.13 -17.20 -9.27
C GLU A 514 -7.01 -16.19 -8.98
N CYS A 515 -6.00 -16.60 -8.20
CA CYS A 515 -4.85 -15.75 -7.85
C CYS A 515 -3.55 -16.50 -8.16
N SER A 516 -2.65 -15.87 -8.90
CA SER A 516 -1.31 -16.39 -9.21
C SER A 516 -0.26 -15.53 -8.53
N PHE A 517 0.51 -16.15 -7.63
CA PHE A 517 1.59 -15.48 -6.90
C PHE A 517 2.70 -15.01 -7.83
N SER A 518 3.37 -13.91 -7.49
CA SER A 518 4.59 -13.52 -8.17
C SER A 518 5.76 -14.45 -7.81
N THR A 519 6.65 -14.70 -8.77
CA THR A 519 7.95 -15.36 -8.56
C THR A 519 9.11 -14.39 -8.79
N GLY A 520 8.87 -13.08 -8.66
CA GLY A 520 9.80 -11.98 -8.95
C GLY A 520 10.21 -11.80 -10.42
N THR A 521 9.87 -12.78 -11.27
CA THR A 521 10.34 -12.91 -12.66
C THR A 521 9.27 -13.51 -13.59
N GLY A 522 8.06 -13.70 -13.07
CA GLY A 522 6.98 -14.49 -13.63
C GLY A 522 5.90 -14.72 -12.59
N PHE A 523 4.90 -15.53 -12.93
CA PHE A 523 3.77 -15.83 -12.04
C PHE A 523 3.57 -17.34 -11.88
N GLY A 524 3.25 -17.76 -10.65
CA GLY A 524 3.07 -19.14 -10.25
C GLY A 524 1.78 -19.80 -10.75
N ALA A 525 1.65 -21.09 -10.49
CA ALA A 525 0.40 -21.82 -10.73
C ALA A 525 -0.72 -21.25 -9.83
N PRO A 526 -1.92 -20.99 -10.36
CA PRO A 526 -2.94 -20.26 -9.63
C PRO A 526 -3.54 -21.07 -8.47
N VAL A 527 -3.77 -20.38 -7.34
CA VAL A 527 -4.61 -20.83 -6.24
C VAL A 527 -6.07 -20.48 -6.54
N VAL A 528 -6.96 -21.42 -6.23
CA VAL A 528 -8.41 -21.24 -6.36
C VAL A 528 -8.96 -20.63 -5.07
N GLY A 529 -9.52 -19.43 -5.17
CA GLY A 529 -10.18 -18.74 -4.07
C GLY A 529 -11.67 -19.11 -3.94
N PRO A 530 -12.47 -18.24 -3.29
CA PRO A 530 -13.89 -18.51 -3.07
C PRO A 530 -14.66 -18.75 -4.38
N ALA A 531 -15.67 -19.64 -4.30
CA ALA A 531 -16.47 -20.10 -5.44
C ALA A 531 -17.52 -19.06 -5.91
N LEU A 532 -17.04 -17.88 -6.31
CA LEU A 532 -17.84 -16.73 -6.76
C LEU A 532 -18.31 -16.92 -8.22
N THR A 533 -19.02 -18.03 -8.48
CA THR A 533 -19.36 -18.48 -9.84
C THR A 533 -20.48 -17.66 -10.49
N ASP A 534 -20.50 -17.62 -11.83
CA ASP A 534 -21.61 -17.01 -12.60
C ASP A 534 -22.98 -17.60 -12.21
N ALA A 535 -23.03 -18.90 -11.90
CA ALA A 535 -24.25 -19.61 -11.49
C ALA A 535 -24.70 -19.29 -10.05
N SER A 536 -23.92 -18.48 -9.31
CA SER A 536 -24.15 -18.12 -7.91
C SER A 536 -24.46 -16.62 -7.71
N GLY A 537 -24.84 -15.90 -8.77
CA GLY A 537 -25.15 -14.45 -8.74
C GLY A 537 -23.94 -13.54 -8.96
N TRP A 538 -22.73 -14.09 -8.99
CA TRP A 538 -21.50 -13.32 -9.25
C TRP A 538 -21.29 -13.01 -10.74
N GLY A 539 -22.20 -13.49 -11.61
CA GLY A 539 -22.32 -13.01 -12.98
C GLY A 539 -22.97 -11.62 -13.08
N ASP A 540 -23.42 -11.03 -11.97
CA ASP A 540 -24.03 -9.70 -11.91
C ASP A 540 -22.97 -8.67 -11.42
N LEU A 541 -22.94 -7.48 -12.04
CA LEU A 541 -21.81 -6.52 -11.86
C LEU A 541 -21.80 -5.82 -10.50
N ASP A 542 -22.96 -5.64 -9.88
CA ASP A 542 -23.16 -5.13 -8.51
C ASP A 542 -22.61 -6.08 -7.43
N ASN A 543 -22.31 -7.33 -7.80
CA ASN A 543 -21.50 -8.25 -7.03
C ASN A 543 -20.04 -8.22 -7.52
N ALA A 544 -19.81 -8.49 -8.82
CA ALA A 544 -18.47 -8.74 -9.37
C ALA A 544 -17.48 -7.55 -9.24
N THR A 545 -17.94 -6.30 -9.36
CA THR A 545 -17.07 -5.11 -9.27
C THR A 545 -16.75 -4.70 -7.83
N THR A 546 -17.42 -5.29 -6.84
CA THR A 546 -17.24 -4.98 -5.40
C THR A 546 -16.14 -5.79 -4.73
N LEU A 547 -15.37 -6.56 -5.49
CA LEU A 547 -14.18 -7.24 -5.01
C LEU A 547 -13.17 -6.21 -4.48
N ARG A 548 -12.84 -6.31 -3.19
CA ARG A 548 -11.84 -5.51 -2.49
C ARG A 548 -10.86 -6.43 -1.79
N PHE A 549 -9.64 -5.95 -1.69
CA PHE A 549 -8.53 -6.66 -1.12
C PHE A 549 -7.87 -5.74 -0.08
N GLY A 550 -7.62 -6.26 1.12
CA GLY A 550 -6.98 -5.56 2.23
C GLY A 550 -6.87 -6.48 3.45
N ASP A 551 -5.81 -6.37 4.24
CA ASP A 551 -5.63 -7.16 5.48
C ASP A 551 -6.76 -6.85 6.47
N LEU A 552 -7.60 -7.82 6.83
CA LEU A 552 -8.64 -7.61 7.85
C LEU A 552 -8.16 -7.99 9.25
N ASP A 553 -7.10 -8.77 9.42
CA ASP A 553 -6.78 -9.38 10.72
C ASP A 553 -5.49 -8.88 11.37
N GLY A 554 -4.59 -8.28 10.58
CA GLY A 554 -3.34 -7.67 10.99
C GLY A 554 -2.16 -8.65 10.96
N ASP A 555 -2.18 -9.66 10.08
CA ASP A 555 -1.06 -10.61 9.89
C ASP A 555 -0.07 -10.18 8.79
N GLY A 556 -0.34 -9.05 8.11
CA GLY A 556 0.46 -8.51 7.02
C GLY A 556 0.10 -9.04 5.65
N ARG A 557 -0.97 -9.85 5.52
CA ARG A 557 -1.42 -10.43 4.25
C ARG A 557 -2.78 -9.89 3.83
N THR A 558 -3.03 -9.91 2.52
CA THR A 558 -4.23 -9.28 1.98
C THR A 558 -5.44 -10.23 1.95
N ASP A 559 -6.49 -9.93 2.71
CA ASP A 559 -7.76 -10.68 2.65
C ASP A 559 -8.66 -10.25 1.50
N LEU A 560 -9.73 -11.00 1.25
CA LEU A 560 -10.75 -10.70 0.24
C LEU A 560 -12.09 -10.32 0.89
N CYS A 561 -12.64 -9.15 0.56
CA CYS A 561 -14.05 -8.82 0.77
C CYS A 561 -14.79 -8.60 -0.55
N ALA A 562 -16.10 -8.86 -0.56
CA ALA A 562 -16.99 -8.56 -1.66
C ALA A 562 -18.45 -8.43 -1.20
N ARG A 563 -19.25 -7.67 -1.94
CA ARG A 563 -20.71 -7.65 -1.77
C ARG A 563 -21.33 -8.87 -2.47
N ALA A 564 -22.21 -9.56 -1.75
CA ALA A 564 -23.20 -10.46 -2.33
C ALA A 564 -24.60 -9.84 -2.18
N ASN A 565 -25.60 -10.36 -2.90
CA ASN A 565 -27.00 -9.90 -2.82
C ASN A 565 -27.60 -9.81 -1.40
N ALA A 566 -27.05 -10.58 -0.45
CA ALA A 566 -27.46 -10.63 0.95
C ALA A 566 -26.66 -9.71 1.90
N GLY A 567 -25.64 -9.00 1.41
CA GLY A 567 -24.70 -8.20 2.21
C GLY A 567 -23.23 -8.58 1.97
N ILE A 568 -22.34 -7.89 2.68
CA ILE A 568 -20.89 -8.07 2.58
C ILE A 568 -20.48 -9.48 3.04
N ARG A 569 -19.51 -10.06 2.31
CA ARG A 569 -18.84 -11.33 2.57
C ARG A 569 -17.34 -11.08 2.56
N CYS A 570 -16.63 -11.65 3.53
CA CYS A 570 -15.17 -11.60 3.54
C CYS A 570 -14.58 -12.98 3.80
N TRP A 571 -13.36 -13.21 3.33
CA TRP A 571 -12.64 -14.47 3.44
C TRP A 571 -11.19 -14.16 3.81
N ARG A 572 -10.80 -14.55 5.03
CA ARG A 572 -9.41 -14.40 5.48
C ARG A 572 -8.48 -15.32 4.68
N TRP A 573 -7.29 -14.87 4.34
CA TRP A 573 -6.25 -15.69 3.74
C TRP A 573 -5.45 -16.41 4.83
N LEU A 574 -5.15 -17.70 4.63
CA LEU A 574 -4.54 -18.56 5.66
C LEU A 574 -3.16 -19.09 5.22
N GLY A 575 -2.40 -18.31 4.44
CA GLY A 575 -1.06 -18.68 3.97
C GLY A 575 -1.04 -19.87 2.98
N GLY A 576 -2.11 -20.08 2.22
CA GLY A 576 -2.19 -21.14 1.21
C GLY A 576 -3.61 -21.47 0.72
N ALA A 577 -4.65 -21.03 1.44
CA ALA A 577 -6.03 -21.06 0.99
C ALA A 577 -6.85 -19.95 1.69
N PHE A 578 -7.95 -19.54 1.06
CA PHE A 578 -8.95 -18.69 1.70
C PHE A 578 -9.80 -19.50 2.70
N GLY A 579 -10.01 -18.92 3.88
CA GLY A 579 -10.79 -19.48 4.98
C GLY A 579 -12.31 -19.45 4.78
N PRO A 580 -13.10 -19.80 5.81
CA PRO A 580 -14.56 -19.75 5.75
C PRO A 580 -15.09 -18.32 5.63
N SER A 581 -16.23 -18.13 4.96
CA SER A 581 -16.80 -16.79 4.75
C SER A 581 -17.30 -16.16 6.06
N ILE A 582 -16.78 -14.98 6.39
CA ILE A 582 -17.27 -14.11 7.46
C ILE A 582 -18.46 -13.29 6.93
N ASN A 583 -19.44 -13.01 7.79
CA ASN A 583 -20.56 -12.12 7.46
C ASN A 583 -20.15 -10.67 7.79
N GLY A 584 -20.18 -9.78 6.80
CA GLY A 584 -20.10 -8.34 7.02
C GLY A 584 -21.48 -7.69 7.17
N PRO A 585 -21.56 -6.36 7.03
CA PRO A 585 -22.82 -5.62 7.08
C PRO A 585 -23.88 -6.13 6.09
N SER A 586 -25.16 -6.00 6.45
CA SER A 586 -26.32 -6.50 5.67
C SER A 586 -26.69 -5.62 4.45
N TRP A 587 -25.68 -5.14 3.74
CA TRP A 587 -25.73 -4.24 2.56
C TRP A 587 -26.24 -4.99 1.31
N SER A 588 -27.52 -5.35 1.36
CA SER A 588 -28.22 -6.24 0.41
C SER A 588 -29.00 -5.49 -0.68
N ASP A 589 -29.43 -6.21 -1.73
CA ASP A 589 -30.38 -5.70 -2.76
C ASP A 589 -31.62 -5.07 -2.08
N ALA A 590 -32.17 -5.76 -1.08
CA ALA A 590 -33.37 -5.32 -0.35
C ALA A 590 -33.14 -4.05 0.50
N ALA A 591 -31.89 -3.61 0.64
CA ALA A 591 -31.48 -2.36 1.28
C ALA A 591 -30.97 -1.30 0.27
N GLY A 592 -31.09 -1.56 -1.05
CA GLY A 592 -30.70 -0.64 -2.11
C GLY A 592 -29.20 -0.58 -2.38
N TRP A 593 -28.43 -1.60 -1.97
CA TRP A 593 -26.99 -1.68 -2.25
C TRP A 593 -26.67 -2.35 -3.58
N ASP A 594 -27.67 -2.80 -4.34
CA ASP A 594 -27.58 -3.10 -5.78
C ASP A 594 -27.56 -1.83 -6.65
N ASP A 595 -27.87 -0.66 -6.08
CA ASP A 595 -27.81 0.63 -6.75
C ASP A 595 -26.37 1.07 -7.03
N LEU A 596 -26.11 1.44 -8.28
CA LEU A 596 -24.84 1.91 -8.83
C LEU A 596 -24.30 3.19 -8.15
N ARG A 597 -25.13 3.92 -7.40
CA ARG A 597 -24.71 5.09 -6.61
C ARG A 597 -24.22 4.72 -5.20
N ASN A 598 -24.28 3.43 -4.86
CA ASN A 598 -23.95 2.86 -3.56
C ASN A 598 -22.85 1.78 -3.67
N TYR A 599 -23.01 0.72 -4.48
CA TYR A 599 -22.03 -0.38 -4.51
C TYR A 599 -20.59 -0.01 -4.93
N PRO A 600 -20.34 0.93 -5.86
CA PRO A 600 -18.97 1.27 -6.24
C PRO A 600 -18.20 1.97 -5.12
N SER A 601 -18.93 2.63 -4.21
CA SER A 601 -18.36 3.33 -3.05
C SER A 601 -18.00 2.43 -1.87
N ILE A 602 -18.25 1.11 -1.98
CA ILE A 602 -17.76 0.13 -1.02
C ILE A 602 -16.24 0.06 -1.17
N ASP A 603 -15.49 0.26 -0.10
CA ASP A 603 -14.03 0.14 -0.10
C ASP A 603 -13.50 -0.38 1.25
N LEU A 604 -12.24 -0.81 1.25
CA LEU A 604 -11.52 -1.32 2.43
C LEU A 604 -10.40 -0.37 2.85
N ALA A 605 -10.41 0.06 4.12
CA ALA A 605 -9.32 0.86 4.68
C ALA A 605 -9.37 0.86 6.21
N ASP A 606 -8.22 1.02 6.87
CA ASP A 606 -8.17 1.23 8.32
C ASP A 606 -8.79 2.60 8.69
N LEU A 607 -9.87 2.57 9.47
CA LEU A 607 -10.54 3.78 9.97
C LEU A 607 -9.96 4.25 11.31
N ASP A 608 -9.46 3.36 12.17
CA ASP A 608 -9.14 3.68 13.57
C ASP A 608 -7.66 3.58 13.98
N GLY A 609 -6.79 3.15 13.07
CA GLY A 609 -5.35 3.00 13.21
C GLY A 609 -5.01 1.81 14.10
N ASP A 610 -5.58 0.63 13.78
CA ASP A 610 -5.35 -0.62 14.51
C ASP A 610 -4.71 -1.74 13.66
N GLY A 611 -4.35 -1.41 12.42
CA GLY A 611 -3.68 -2.27 11.44
C GLY A 611 -4.62 -3.10 10.57
N ARG A 612 -5.94 -2.95 10.72
CA ARG A 612 -6.94 -3.75 9.99
C ARG A 612 -7.82 -2.90 9.07
N ALA A 613 -8.15 -3.47 7.93
CA ALA A 613 -9.09 -2.89 6.98
C ALA A 613 -10.53 -2.99 7.49
N ASP A 614 -11.14 -1.83 7.67
CA ASP A 614 -12.57 -1.69 7.92
C ASP A 614 -13.33 -1.57 6.60
N VAL A 615 -14.61 -1.98 6.59
CA VAL A 615 -15.47 -1.83 5.41
C VAL A 615 -16.32 -0.56 5.52
N CYS A 616 -16.13 0.37 4.61
CA CYS A 616 -16.96 1.57 4.47
C CYS A 616 -17.73 1.56 3.14
N GLY A 617 -18.80 2.33 3.08
CA GLY A 617 -19.61 2.52 1.88
C GLY A 617 -20.65 3.62 2.04
N ARG A 618 -21.18 4.11 0.92
CA ARG A 618 -22.20 5.16 0.89
C ARG A 618 -23.59 4.57 0.65
N ALA A 619 -24.55 5.00 1.48
CA ALA A 619 -25.98 4.79 1.25
C ALA A 619 -26.68 6.16 1.03
N PRO A 620 -27.95 6.18 0.56
CA PRO A 620 -28.69 7.43 0.31
C PRO A 620 -28.86 8.32 1.55
N ASP A 621 -28.87 7.75 2.76
CA ASP A 621 -28.94 8.50 4.03
C ASP A 621 -27.57 8.82 4.65
N GLY A 622 -26.46 8.35 4.05
CA GLY A 622 -25.10 8.80 4.31
C GLY A 622 -24.04 7.71 4.27
N VAL A 623 -22.78 8.06 4.59
CA VAL A 623 -21.67 7.11 4.69
C VAL A 623 -21.78 6.25 5.94
N ARG A 624 -21.53 4.96 5.77
CA ARG A 624 -21.64 3.88 6.75
C ARG A 624 -20.33 3.10 6.78
N CYS A 625 -19.82 2.82 7.96
CA CYS A 625 -18.61 2.03 8.15
C CYS A 625 -18.83 0.96 9.21
N ALA A 626 -18.25 -0.23 9.04
CA ALA A 626 -18.25 -1.27 10.06
C ALA A 626 -16.82 -1.74 10.27
N ARG A 627 -16.33 -1.58 11.50
CA ARG A 627 -14.94 -1.86 11.85
C ARG A 627 -14.71 -3.34 12.16
N PHE A 628 -13.54 -3.90 11.86
CA PHE A 628 -13.26 -5.32 12.02
C PHE A 628 -12.27 -5.63 13.14
N ASN A 629 -12.57 -6.61 13.99
CA ASN A 629 -11.81 -6.87 15.22
C ASN A 629 -10.92 -8.14 15.17
N GLY A 630 -10.45 -8.51 13.99
CA GLY A 630 -9.77 -9.79 13.73
C GLY A 630 -10.70 -11.01 13.60
N THR A 631 -11.98 -10.92 14.01
CA THR A 631 -12.94 -12.04 13.97
C THR A 631 -14.31 -11.73 13.38
N ALA A 632 -14.81 -10.50 13.56
CA ALA A 632 -16.13 -10.08 13.11
C ALA A 632 -16.22 -8.55 12.97
N PHE A 633 -17.16 -8.11 12.14
CA PHE A 633 -17.51 -6.70 12.02
C PHE A 633 -18.32 -6.20 13.22
N ALA A 634 -17.96 -5.02 13.72
CA ALA A 634 -18.61 -4.31 14.80
C ALA A 634 -19.97 -3.71 14.37
N ALA A 635 -20.67 -3.08 15.31
CA ALA A 635 -21.88 -2.32 15.00
C ALA A 635 -21.56 -1.12 14.09
N GLU A 636 -22.39 -0.92 13.07
CA GLU A 636 -22.16 0.05 12.00
C GLU A 636 -22.17 1.52 12.50
N ILE A 637 -21.11 2.24 12.15
CA ILE A 637 -20.95 3.69 12.29
C ILE A 637 -21.69 4.35 11.12
N ALA A 638 -22.98 4.62 11.29
CA ALA A 638 -23.78 5.36 10.31
C ALA A 638 -23.63 6.88 10.53
N THR A 639 -23.22 7.61 9.49
CA THR A 639 -22.97 9.06 9.54
C THR A 639 -23.98 9.85 8.69
N GLY A 640 -24.25 11.10 9.07
CA GLY A 640 -25.05 12.03 8.25
C GLY A 640 -24.27 12.72 7.13
N LEU A 641 -23.17 12.14 6.67
CA LEU A 641 -22.29 12.70 5.65
C LEU A 641 -22.65 12.18 4.26
N LEU A 642 -22.45 13.01 3.22
CA LEU A 642 -22.61 12.66 1.80
C LEU A 642 -24.00 12.10 1.40
N THR A 643 -25.07 12.50 2.11
CA THR A 643 -26.45 12.01 1.86
C THR A 643 -27.03 12.49 0.51
N ASP A 644 -27.94 11.71 -0.09
CA ASP A 644 -28.71 12.10 -1.29
C ASP A 644 -29.42 13.46 -1.07
N ALA A 645 -30.04 13.62 0.10
CA ALA A 645 -30.74 14.85 0.50
C ALA A 645 -29.82 16.09 0.66
N SER A 646 -28.50 15.89 0.65
CA SER A 646 -27.48 16.94 0.66
C SER A 646 -26.84 17.17 -0.72
N GLY A 647 -27.42 16.59 -1.79
CA GLY A 647 -26.99 16.77 -3.19
C GLY A 647 -26.10 15.67 -3.76
N TRP A 648 -25.76 14.64 -2.99
CA TRP A 648 -24.79 13.60 -3.38
C TRP A 648 -25.40 12.44 -4.19
N ALA A 649 -26.65 12.58 -4.63
CA ALA A 649 -27.36 11.57 -5.40
C ALA A 649 -26.92 11.47 -6.88
N GLY A 650 -26.28 12.52 -7.44
CA GLY A 650 -25.80 12.55 -8.82
C GLY A 650 -24.44 11.87 -8.99
N ALA A 651 -24.20 11.23 -10.15
CA ALA A 651 -22.97 10.50 -10.42
C ALA A 651 -21.69 11.36 -10.35
N PRO A 652 -21.69 12.66 -10.76
CA PRO A 652 -20.53 13.55 -10.62
C PRO A 652 -20.03 13.81 -9.19
N TYR A 653 -20.70 13.23 -8.19
CA TYR A 653 -20.31 13.25 -6.78
C TYR A 653 -20.18 11.82 -6.21
N ALA A 654 -21.15 10.93 -6.47
CA ALA A 654 -21.17 9.59 -5.90
C ALA A 654 -19.95 8.73 -6.27
N GLY A 655 -19.55 8.70 -7.56
CA GLY A 655 -18.37 7.95 -8.03
C GLY A 655 -17.01 8.58 -7.68
N THR A 656 -17.02 9.74 -7.00
CA THR A 656 -15.79 10.46 -6.62
C THR A 656 -15.35 10.19 -5.18
N LEU A 657 -16.08 9.35 -4.45
CA LEU A 657 -15.70 8.90 -3.12
C LEU A 657 -14.40 8.10 -3.18
N ARG A 658 -13.50 8.36 -2.24
CA ARG A 658 -12.28 7.60 -1.96
C ARG A 658 -12.21 7.37 -0.45
N PHE A 659 -11.88 6.15 -0.05
CA PHE A 659 -11.66 5.76 1.34
C PHE A 659 -10.77 4.51 1.34
N SER A 660 -9.46 4.72 1.40
CA SER A 660 -8.47 3.69 1.06
C SER A 660 -7.24 3.85 1.96
N GLY A 661 -6.63 2.73 2.37
CA GLY A 661 -5.77 2.60 3.56
C GLY A 661 -4.59 3.57 3.66
N PRO A 662 -4.00 3.75 4.85
CA PRO A 662 -2.69 4.40 4.97
C PRO A 662 -1.68 3.72 4.01
N ARG A 663 -0.73 4.50 3.48
CA ARG A 663 0.36 3.98 2.62
C ARG A 663 1.29 2.98 3.32
N CYS A 664 1.10 2.84 4.61
CA CYS A 664 2.12 2.51 5.56
C CYS A 664 1.98 1.03 5.92
N ALA A 665 2.48 0.20 5.01
CA ALA A 665 2.81 -1.19 5.33
C ALA A 665 3.99 -1.17 6.32
N PRO A 666 3.87 -1.81 7.50
CA PRO A 666 4.84 -1.65 8.58
C PRO A 666 6.22 -2.15 8.17
N LYS A 667 7.16 -1.21 7.97
CA LYS A 667 8.57 -1.51 7.69
C LYS A 667 9.36 -1.54 9.01
N LEU A 668 10.68 -1.68 8.92
CA LEU A 668 11.55 -1.49 10.09
C LEU A 668 11.89 0.00 10.20
N GLU A 669 11.38 0.67 11.24
CA GLU A 669 11.49 2.12 11.46
C GLU A 669 12.92 2.66 11.28
N VAL A 670 13.10 3.64 10.38
CA VAL A 670 14.41 4.23 10.06
C VAL A 670 14.49 5.66 10.57
N CYS A 671 15.52 5.95 11.38
CA CYS A 671 15.79 7.30 11.93
C CYS A 671 16.05 8.36 10.83
N ASN A 672 14.97 8.93 10.28
CA ASN A 672 14.95 9.85 9.14
C ASN A 672 13.95 11.02 9.33
N GLY A 673 13.08 10.96 10.34
CA GLY A 673 12.06 11.98 10.65
C GLY A 673 10.69 11.77 9.98
N VAL A 674 10.47 10.61 9.36
CA VAL A 674 9.20 10.06 8.87
C VAL A 674 8.79 8.93 9.84
N ASP A 675 7.54 8.48 9.71
CA ASP A 675 6.95 7.33 10.39
C ASP A 675 6.95 6.18 9.36
N ASP A 676 7.93 5.27 9.43
CA ASP A 676 8.14 4.16 8.47
C ASP A 676 7.49 2.84 8.95
N ASP A 677 7.35 2.62 10.28
CA ASP A 677 6.67 1.45 10.87
C ASP A 677 5.20 1.66 11.29
N CYS A 678 4.72 2.91 11.16
CA CYS A 678 3.30 3.27 10.99
C CYS A 678 2.47 3.33 12.27
N ASP A 679 3.10 3.38 13.46
CA ASP A 679 2.41 3.43 14.76
C ASP A 679 1.83 4.83 15.11
N GLY A 680 2.27 5.89 14.40
CA GLY A 680 1.94 7.28 14.68
C GLY A 680 3.08 8.07 15.34
N VAL A 681 4.27 7.50 15.51
CA VAL A 681 5.42 8.08 16.25
C VAL A 681 6.75 7.92 15.49
N ALA A 682 6.94 8.77 14.47
CA ALA A 682 8.22 8.94 13.77
C ALA A 682 9.48 8.96 14.69
N ASP A 683 10.52 8.23 14.26
CA ASP A 683 11.79 7.96 14.95
C ASP A 683 11.71 7.10 16.26
N ASP A 684 10.66 6.29 16.48
CA ASP A 684 10.45 5.43 17.68
C ASP A 684 11.34 4.16 17.72
N GLY A 685 11.31 3.41 16.62
CA GLY A 685 11.87 2.06 16.50
C GLY A 685 13.40 1.97 16.29
N PRO A 686 13.94 0.75 16.09
CA PRO A 686 15.33 0.47 16.46
C PRO A 686 16.38 0.59 15.34
N ALA A 687 16.09 0.98 14.09
CA ALA A 687 17.13 0.97 13.04
C ALA A 687 18.20 2.05 13.27
N GLY A 688 19.32 1.62 13.87
CA GLY A 688 20.39 2.49 14.35
C GLY A 688 20.18 3.05 15.76
N GLY A 689 19.10 2.69 16.45
CA GLY A 689 18.89 2.98 17.88
C GLY A 689 19.53 1.91 18.77
N GLY A 690 20.22 2.32 19.84
CA GLY A 690 20.80 1.41 20.84
C GLY A 690 22.15 0.78 20.47
N VAL A 691 22.72 1.07 19.31
CA VAL A 691 24.04 0.59 18.90
C VAL A 691 25.13 1.27 19.75
N PRO A 692 26.12 0.55 20.30
CA PRO A 692 27.24 1.16 21.02
C PRO A 692 28.03 2.13 20.14
N CYS A 693 28.32 3.31 20.68
CA CYS A 693 29.08 4.36 20.02
C CYS A 693 29.99 5.10 21.01
N THR A 694 30.97 5.84 20.50
CA THR A 694 31.81 6.71 21.33
C THR A 694 31.31 8.15 21.30
N THR A 695 31.27 8.79 22.47
CA THR A 695 30.98 10.22 22.61
C THR A 695 32.28 11.04 22.48
N ILE A 696 32.23 12.34 22.79
CA ILE A 696 33.42 13.21 22.91
C ILE A 696 33.94 13.34 24.36
N GLY A 697 33.28 12.70 25.34
CA GLY A 697 33.71 12.70 26.74
C GLY A 697 34.87 11.73 27.00
N LEU A 698 35.53 11.90 28.14
CA LEU A 698 36.56 10.97 28.61
C LEU A 698 35.92 9.93 29.56
N GLY A 699 36.75 9.16 30.27
CA GLY A 699 36.31 8.33 31.40
C GLY A 699 35.12 7.42 31.14
N ILE A 700 34.13 7.43 32.05
CA ILE A 700 32.88 6.65 31.89
C ILE A 700 31.94 7.28 30.87
N CYS A 701 32.11 8.56 30.58
CA CYS A 701 31.28 9.38 29.70
C CYS A 701 31.56 9.11 28.19
N ALA A 702 32.72 8.53 27.88
CA ALA A 702 33.12 8.12 26.54
C ALA A 702 32.18 7.07 25.91
N ALA A 703 31.55 6.21 26.73
CA ALA A 703 30.62 5.18 26.26
C ALA A 703 29.23 5.76 26.02
N GLY A 704 28.72 5.59 24.79
CA GLY A 704 27.39 6.02 24.39
C GLY A 704 26.56 4.92 23.72
N VAL A 705 25.26 5.14 23.65
CA VAL A 705 24.35 4.47 22.70
C VAL A 705 23.90 5.47 21.66
N SER A 706 23.79 5.01 20.42
CA SER A 706 23.12 5.77 19.38
C SER A 706 21.64 5.92 19.72
N ALA A 707 21.09 7.10 19.47
CA ALA A 707 19.67 7.37 19.61
C ALA A 707 19.26 8.34 18.51
N CYS A 708 18.05 8.17 17.97
CA CYS A 708 17.53 9.17 17.05
C CYS A 708 17.24 10.49 17.79
N VAL A 709 17.58 11.60 17.13
CA VAL A 709 17.25 12.97 17.58
C VAL A 709 16.96 13.81 16.34
N SER A 710 15.67 13.93 15.99
CA SER A 710 15.19 14.72 14.84
C SER A 710 15.72 14.23 13.49
N GLY A 711 15.34 13.00 13.11
CA GLY A 711 15.75 12.38 11.84
C GLY A 711 17.26 12.19 11.70
N LYS A 712 17.96 11.98 12.82
CA LYS A 712 19.41 11.75 12.82
C LYS A 712 19.94 10.95 14.00
N ILE A 713 20.66 9.89 13.66
CA ILE A 713 21.46 9.07 14.58
C ILE A 713 22.48 9.95 15.31
N THR A 714 22.35 10.01 16.64
CA THR A 714 23.19 10.84 17.53
C THR A 714 23.66 10.01 18.72
N CYS A 715 24.96 10.00 19.00
CA CYS A 715 25.51 9.27 20.16
C CYS A 715 25.18 10.02 21.47
N LYS A 716 24.49 9.36 22.41
CA LYS A 716 24.19 9.85 23.76
C LYS A 716 25.00 9.04 24.79
N PRO A 717 25.63 9.65 25.81
CA PRO A 717 26.29 8.91 26.89
C PRO A 717 25.34 7.91 27.57
N ILE A 718 25.84 6.73 27.94
CA ILE A 718 25.09 5.75 28.75
C ILE A 718 25.24 6.05 30.25
N GLY A 719 26.39 6.61 30.64
CA GLY A 719 26.65 7.08 31.99
C GLY A 719 25.82 8.31 32.34
N ALA A 720 25.35 8.36 33.59
CA ALA A 720 24.93 9.61 34.22
C ALA A 720 26.09 10.11 35.08
N ALA A 721 26.38 11.41 35.00
CA ALA A 721 27.38 12.10 35.83
C ALA A 721 27.28 11.69 37.31
N MET A 722 28.41 11.31 37.89
CA MET A 722 28.55 10.94 39.30
C MET A 722 29.25 12.05 40.10
N ASP A 723 29.48 11.85 41.39
CA ASP A 723 30.45 12.67 42.13
C ASP A 723 31.86 12.12 41.79
N GLU A 724 32.81 12.98 41.41
CA GLU A 724 34.19 12.60 41.03
C GLU A 724 34.88 11.67 42.04
N VAL A 725 35.64 10.68 41.55
CA VAL A 725 36.41 9.73 42.35
C VAL A 725 37.81 9.57 41.75
N CYS A 726 38.86 9.79 42.55
CA CYS A 726 40.25 9.65 42.10
C CYS A 726 40.57 8.24 41.60
N ASN A 727 40.49 8.05 40.28
CA ASN A 727 40.59 6.75 39.61
C ASN A 727 41.14 6.83 38.16
N GLY A 728 41.34 8.03 37.62
CA GLY A 728 41.89 8.26 36.28
C GLY A 728 40.84 8.27 35.16
N LEU A 729 39.57 8.46 35.52
CA LEU A 729 38.43 8.64 34.62
C LEU A 729 37.76 9.99 34.92
N ASP A 730 37.19 10.58 33.88
CA ASP A 730 36.12 11.59 33.94
C ASP A 730 34.83 10.87 34.38
N ASP A 731 34.38 11.12 35.63
CA ASP A 731 33.21 10.49 36.28
C ASP A 731 31.99 11.43 36.35
N ASP A 732 32.18 12.76 36.39
CA ASP A 732 31.10 13.76 36.38
C ASP A 732 30.75 14.32 34.97
N CYS A 733 31.54 13.99 33.94
CA CYS A 733 31.36 14.38 32.54
C CYS A 733 31.57 15.88 32.23
N ASP A 734 32.34 16.63 33.03
CA ASP A 734 32.74 18.01 32.67
C ASP A 734 33.83 18.08 31.59
N GLY A 735 34.67 17.05 31.47
CA GLY A 735 35.70 16.88 30.45
C GLY A 735 37.15 17.08 30.89
N GLU A 736 37.42 17.39 32.16
CA GLU A 736 38.73 17.19 32.80
C GLU A 736 38.82 15.75 33.38
N THR A 737 39.71 15.45 34.34
CA THR A 737 39.86 14.10 34.94
C THR A 737 40.48 14.20 36.34
N ASP A 738 39.90 13.49 37.31
CA ASP A 738 40.25 13.59 38.74
C ASP A 738 40.15 15.06 39.28
N ASP A 739 39.06 15.78 38.96
CA ASP A 739 38.89 17.20 39.32
C ASP A 739 38.82 17.45 40.84
N GLY A 740 39.35 18.59 41.29
CA GLY A 740 39.09 19.12 42.63
C GLY A 740 39.77 18.39 43.80
N ASP A 741 40.67 17.42 43.54
CA ASP A 741 41.28 16.50 44.51
C ASP A 741 40.28 15.52 45.17
N PRO A 742 39.66 14.62 44.37
CA PRO A 742 38.49 13.86 44.78
C PRO A 742 38.87 12.71 45.72
N GLY A 743 38.44 12.81 46.98
CA GLY A 743 38.80 11.86 48.05
C GLY A 743 40.09 12.20 48.80
N GLY A 744 40.73 13.34 48.49
CA GLY A 744 41.83 13.89 49.29
C GLY A 744 41.39 14.42 50.67
N GLY A 745 42.37 14.72 51.52
CA GLY A 745 42.20 15.47 52.76
C GLY A 745 42.09 14.66 54.07
N ASP A 746 41.98 13.33 54.04
CA ASP A 746 42.06 12.51 55.27
C ASP A 746 43.53 12.34 55.74
N THR A 747 43.77 12.28 57.04
CA THR A 747 45.12 12.17 57.62
C THR A 747 45.70 10.75 57.46
N CYS A 748 46.95 10.64 57.03
CA CYS A 748 47.68 9.39 56.86
C CYS A 748 49.04 9.40 57.58
N THR A 749 49.63 8.21 57.76
CA THR A 749 50.93 8.02 58.45
C THR A 749 51.91 7.31 57.53
N LEU A 750 53.14 7.79 57.48
CA LEU A 750 54.20 7.28 56.60
C LEU A 750 55.19 6.40 57.38
N ASP A 751 55.86 5.46 56.70
CA ASP A 751 56.94 4.62 57.28
C ASP A 751 58.28 5.40 57.36
N ALA A 752 58.22 6.65 57.82
CA ALA A 752 59.32 7.60 57.95
C ALA A 752 59.63 7.90 59.43
N PRO A 753 60.85 8.33 59.79
CA PRO A 753 61.15 8.82 61.13
C PRO A 753 60.53 10.21 61.38
N PRO A 754 60.15 10.56 62.62
CA PRO A 754 59.80 11.94 62.97
C PRO A 754 60.99 12.88 62.71
N PRO A 755 60.79 14.07 62.11
CA PRO A 755 59.51 14.80 62.02
C PRO A 755 58.56 14.40 60.88
N CYS A 756 58.97 13.52 59.96
CA CYS A 756 58.27 13.26 58.69
C CYS A 756 57.20 12.15 58.75
N ASP A 757 56.69 11.77 59.93
CA ASP A 757 55.84 10.58 60.12
C ASP A 757 54.33 10.77 59.85
N SER A 758 53.89 11.98 59.48
CA SER A 758 52.48 12.32 59.19
C SER A 758 52.27 13.09 57.89
N GLY A 759 51.11 12.91 57.27
CA GLY A 759 50.69 13.70 56.12
C GLY A 759 49.19 13.55 55.81
N HIS A 760 48.80 13.93 54.60
CA HIS A 760 47.41 13.87 54.12
C HIS A 760 47.31 13.08 52.81
N LEU A 761 46.13 12.50 52.58
CA LEU A 761 45.77 11.89 51.31
C LEU A 761 45.55 12.96 50.23
N HIS A 762 46.08 12.74 49.04
CA HIS A 762 45.90 13.56 47.85
C HIS A 762 45.72 12.67 46.61
N CYS A 763 44.87 13.08 45.68
CA CYS A 763 44.76 12.43 44.38
C CYS A 763 45.97 12.75 43.50
N SER A 764 46.57 11.72 42.88
CA SER A 764 47.57 11.88 41.85
C SER A 764 47.50 10.74 40.84
N SER A 765 47.31 11.08 39.57
CA SER A 765 47.34 10.16 38.43
C SER A 765 46.38 8.96 38.60
N GLY A 766 45.11 9.21 38.91
CA GLY A 766 44.11 8.16 39.13
C GLY A 766 44.31 7.29 40.37
N SER A 767 45.03 7.79 41.38
CA SER A 767 45.18 7.08 42.65
C SER A 767 45.32 8.03 43.85
N VAL A 768 44.65 7.70 44.95
CA VAL A 768 44.79 8.42 46.22
C VAL A 768 46.09 8.00 46.91
N ALA A 769 47.05 8.91 46.98
CA ALA A 769 48.36 8.72 47.58
C ALA A 769 48.49 9.48 48.90
N CYS A 770 49.28 8.97 49.85
CA CYS A 770 49.65 9.71 51.06
C CYS A 770 50.91 10.53 50.78
N THR A 771 50.84 11.86 50.94
CA THR A 771 52.01 12.75 50.86
C THR A 771 52.24 13.44 52.20
N VAL A 772 53.50 13.74 52.52
CA VAL A 772 53.87 14.53 53.72
C VAL A 772 53.10 15.86 53.75
N ASP A 773 52.75 16.31 54.96
CA ASP A 773 52.39 17.71 55.17
C ASP A 773 53.61 18.61 54.87
N PRO A 774 53.42 19.82 54.32
CA PRO A 774 54.52 20.77 54.14
C PRO A 774 55.18 21.07 55.50
N PRO A 775 56.50 20.86 55.65
CA PRO A 775 57.13 20.79 56.96
C PRO A 775 57.14 22.11 57.74
N ALA A 776 57.37 21.99 59.05
CA ALA A 776 57.41 23.13 59.96
C ALA A 776 58.71 23.98 59.84
N ALA A 777 59.73 23.44 59.20
CA ALA A 777 60.94 24.12 58.75
C ALA A 777 61.00 24.07 57.21
N PRO A 778 61.39 25.15 56.50
CA PRO A 778 61.37 25.19 55.03
C PRO A 778 62.75 25.08 54.36
N GLU A 779 63.82 24.86 55.14
CA GLU A 779 65.24 24.85 54.73
C GLU A 779 66.02 23.99 55.78
N ASP A 780 66.66 22.87 55.41
CA ASP A 780 67.55 22.10 56.33
C ASP A 780 68.95 22.75 56.41
N ALA A 781 69.00 23.89 57.09
CA ALA A 781 70.16 24.78 57.10
C ALA A 781 71.25 24.45 58.15
N ASP A 782 71.12 23.32 58.87
CA ASP A 782 72.05 22.88 59.91
C ASP A 782 73.19 21.99 59.31
N CYS A 783 73.99 21.33 60.15
CA CYS A 783 75.01 20.35 59.73
C CYS A 783 75.23 19.39 60.92
N ASP A 784 74.15 18.67 61.21
CA ASP A 784 73.79 17.96 62.44
C ASP A 784 73.35 16.50 62.15
N SER A 785 73.00 16.23 60.88
CA SER A 785 72.62 14.96 60.28
C SER A 785 71.26 14.40 60.73
N LEU A 786 70.27 15.30 60.70
CA LEU A 786 68.83 15.03 60.66
C LEU A 786 68.27 15.47 59.28
N ASP A 787 67.02 15.09 58.99
CA ASP A 787 66.26 15.45 57.79
C ASP A 787 65.06 16.27 58.30
N ASP A 788 65.23 17.59 58.37
CA ASP A 788 64.31 18.53 59.05
C ASP A 788 63.29 19.18 58.09
N ASP A 789 63.47 19.03 56.76
CA ASP A 789 62.54 19.49 55.70
C ASP A 789 61.89 18.36 54.87
N CYS A 790 62.23 17.09 55.12
CA CYS A 790 61.59 15.90 54.57
C CYS A 790 61.73 15.71 53.04
N ASP A 791 62.70 16.35 52.36
CA ASP A 791 62.99 16.05 50.93
C ASP A 791 63.58 14.64 50.71
N GLY A 792 64.12 14.02 51.77
CA GLY A 792 64.75 12.70 51.76
C GLY A 792 66.27 12.73 51.60
N HIS A 793 66.90 13.88 51.81
CA HIS A 793 68.34 14.04 51.97
C HIS A 793 68.70 14.30 53.45
N THR A 794 69.77 15.03 53.74
CA THR A 794 70.30 15.29 55.08
C THR A 794 71.40 16.37 54.99
N ASP A 795 71.28 17.48 55.71
CA ASP A 795 72.24 18.61 55.73
C ASP A 795 72.45 19.30 54.34
N GLU A 796 71.54 19.18 53.37
CA GLU A 796 71.76 19.66 51.97
C GLU A 796 71.60 21.17 51.78
N ASP A 797 70.75 21.85 52.57
CA ASP A 797 70.61 23.31 52.54
C ASP A 797 71.71 24.04 53.35
N PHE A 798 72.75 23.33 53.80
CA PHE A 798 73.89 23.88 54.53
C PHE A 798 74.76 24.86 53.70
N VAL A 799 74.51 26.16 53.84
CA VAL A 799 75.25 27.22 53.11
C VAL A 799 76.62 27.54 53.73
N GLY A 800 77.66 26.85 53.25
CA GLY A 800 79.07 27.09 53.65
C GLY A 800 79.72 28.35 53.05
N ALA A 801 80.68 28.94 53.79
CA ALA A 801 81.34 30.20 53.40
C ALA A 801 82.42 30.09 52.29
N ILE A 802 82.63 31.21 51.59
CA ILE A 802 83.40 31.31 50.33
C ILE A 802 84.91 31.63 50.49
N VAL A 803 85.74 31.04 49.63
CA VAL A 803 87.21 31.23 49.51
C VAL A 803 87.62 31.32 48.02
N ALA A 804 88.78 31.91 47.64
CA ALA A 804 89.09 32.29 46.23
C ALA A 804 90.39 31.69 45.65
N CYS A 805 90.34 31.22 44.38
CA CYS A 805 91.43 30.52 43.67
C CYS A 805 91.37 30.67 42.12
N GLY A 806 92.18 31.51 41.45
CA GLY A 806 92.19 31.58 39.97
C GLY A 806 93.12 32.62 39.33
N VAL A 807 93.33 32.54 37.99
CA VAL A 807 93.97 33.57 37.13
C VAL A 807 93.34 33.54 35.69
N PRO A 808 93.07 34.68 35.01
CA PRO A 808 92.06 34.74 33.93
C PRO A 808 92.47 34.12 32.58
N PRO A 809 91.52 33.80 31.67
CA PRO A 809 90.11 34.24 31.65
C PRO A 809 89.13 33.41 32.51
N CYS A 810 89.58 32.31 33.12
CA CYS A 810 88.73 31.37 33.86
C CYS A 810 89.08 31.36 35.36
N ASP A 811 88.66 32.40 36.09
CA ASP A 811 88.87 32.52 37.54
C ASP A 811 87.83 31.70 38.32
N ALA A 812 88.20 31.11 39.47
CA ALA A 812 87.34 30.23 40.26
C ALA A 812 87.23 30.60 41.75
N VAL A 813 86.19 30.06 42.38
CA VAL A 813 85.77 30.29 43.76
C VAL A 813 85.49 28.93 44.41
N GLY A 814 85.80 28.78 45.68
CA GLY A 814 85.53 27.58 46.48
C GLY A 814 84.63 27.87 47.67
N VAL A 815 84.05 26.83 48.25
CA VAL A 815 83.05 26.88 49.32
C VAL A 815 83.36 25.88 50.41
N ILE A 816 82.85 26.14 51.61
CA ILE A 816 82.76 25.14 52.68
C ILE A 816 81.56 24.20 52.39
N VAL A 817 81.67 22.92 52.76
CA VAL A 817 80.63 21.88 52.58
C VAL A 817 80.49 21.05 53.86
N CYS A 818 79.28 20.54 54.17
CA CYS A 818 79.07 19.56 55.24
C CYS A 818 79.47 18.15 54.75
N VAL A 819 80.11 17.36 55.62
CA VAL A 819 80.43 15.93 55.41
C VAL A 819 80.46 15.24 56.78
N ASP A 820 79.63 14.21 56.97
CA ASP A 820 79.50 13.45 58.22
C ASP A 820 79.32 14.36 59.47
N GLY A 821 78.43 15.36 59.40
CA GLY A 821 78.24 16.36 60.47
C GLY A 821 79.47 17.24 60.73
N SER A 822 80.30 17.49 59.71
CA SER A 822 81.54 18.27 59.84
C SER A 822 81.90 19.09 58.60
N THR A 823 82.43 20.30 58.80
CA THR A 823 82.71 21.26 57.72
C THR A 823 84.08 21.06 57.04
N GLN A 824 84.09 20.89 55.72
CA GLN A 824 85.28 20.75 54.85
C GLN A 824 85.33 21.87 53.79
N VAL A 825 86.34 21.93 52.91
CA VAL A 825 86.46 22.95 51.84
C VAL A 825 86.62 22.29 50.46
N SER A 826 85.83 22.73 49.49
CA SER A 826 85.86 22.30 48.07
C SER A 826 86.01 23.49 47.10
N CYS A 827 86.44 23.23 45.86
CA CYS A 827 86.75 24.27 44.85
C CYS A 827 86.42 23.80 43.42
N THR A 828 85.58 24.54 42.70
CA THR A 828 85.15 24.20 41.32
C THR A 828 85.02 25.46 40.44
N PRO A 829 85.49 25.49 39.18
CA PRO A 829 85.35 26.66 38.29
C PRO A 829 83.93 26.88 37.75
N PRO A 830 83.59 28.10 37.32
CA PRO A 830 82.29 28.42 36.70
C PRO A 830 82.28 28.22 35.17
N ASP A 831 81.26 27.53 34.70
CA ASP A 831 80.95 27.35 33.26
C ASP A 831 80.10 28.50 32.70
N GLY A 832 80.10 28.70 31.38
CA GLY A 832 79.13 29.55 30.66
C GLY A 832 79.66 30.77 29.88
N ALA A 833 80.97 31.02 29.81
CA ALA A 833 81.52 32.18 29.07
C ALA A 833 81.51 31.95 27.53
N PRO A 834 80.95 32.85 26.68
CA PRO A 834 80.74 32.57 25.26
C PRO A 834 82.01 32.71 24.37
N CYS A 835 82.12 31.86 23.34
CA CYS A 835 83.24 31.83 22.39
C CYS A 835 82.88 31.30 20.97
N PRO A 836 83.46 31.84 19.89
CA PRO A 836 82.98 31.57 18.52
C PRO A 836 83.71 30.42 17.78
N THR A 837 82.95 29.50 17.18
CA THR A 837 83.46 28.38 16.34
C THR A 837 82.38 27.91 15.35
N GLY A 838 82.49 28.23 14.06
CA GLY A 838 81.42 27.99 13.07
C GLY A 838 81.67 26.90 12.02
N THR A 839 80.66 26.07 11.78
CA THR A 839 80.52 25.13 10.64
C THR A 839 79.02 25.01 10.24
N PRO A 840 78.66 24.47 9.06
CA PRO A 840 77.32 24.68 8.46
C PRO A 840 76.08 24.11 9.18
N CYS A 841 76.24 23.27 10.22
CA CYS A 841 75.14 22.57 10.88
C CYS A 841 74.98 22.92 12.38
N LEU A 842 75.77 23.86 12.92
CA LEU A 842 75.90 24.15 14.36
C LEU A 842 75.96 25.66 14.63
N ALA A 843 75.84 26.05 15.90
CA ALA A 843 75.90 27.45 16.38
C ALA A 843 77.17 27.74 17.20
N ASP A 844 77.41 29.02 17.54
CA ASP A 844 78.53 29.45 18.40
C ASP A 844 78.41 28.92 19.83
N GLY A 845 79.53 28.90 20.56
CA GLY A 845 79.74 28.08 21.77
C GLY A 845 79.95 28.82 23.09
N VAL A 846 80.23 28.04 24.14
CA VAL A 846 80.41 28.48 25.55
C VAL A 846 81.51 27.68 26.26
N CYS A 847 82.08 28.21 27.34
CA CYS A 847 83.10 27.53 28.14
C CYS A 847 82.49 26.51 29.11
N GLN A 848 83.09 25.32 29.20
CA GLN A 848 82.94 24.37 30.30
C GLN A 848 84.31 23.86 30.77
N GLU A 849 84.51 23.72 32.08
CA GLU A 849 85.78 23.29 32.71
C GLU A 849 87.03 24.10 32.27
N GLY A 850 86.84 25.33 31.78
CA GLY A 850 87.88 26.18 31.21
C GLY A 850 88.21 25.93 29.73
N VAL A 851 87.40 25.17 29.00
CA VAL A 851 87.54 24.84 27.57
C VAL A 851 86.25 25.21 26.81
N CYS A 852 86.33 25.61 25.53
CA CYS A 852 85.15 25.99 24.73
C CYS A 852 84.44 24.79 24.06
N THR A 853 83.12 24.72 24.16
CA THR A 853 82.23 23.72 23.54
C THR A 853 81.26 24.37 22.53
N PRO A 854 80.96 23.77 21.35
CA PRO A 854 80.09 24.39 20.31
C PRO A 854 78.58 24.33 20.60
N GLY A 855 77.79 25.18 19.94
CA GLY A 855 76.32 25.24 20.06
C GLY A 855 75.55 24.32 19.10
N GLY A 856 74.31 23.95 19.48
CA GLY A 856 73.53 22.84 18.90
C GLY A 856 72.99 22.99 17.45
N PRO A 857 72.28 21.94 16.96
CA PRO A 857 71.96 21.74 15.55
C PRO A 857 70.70 22.47 15.06
N LYS A 858 70.54 22.52 13.73
CA LYS A 858 69.44 23.17 13.00
C LYS A 858 68.39 22.14 12.51
N PRO A 859 67.10 22.23 12.89
CA PRO A 859 66.07 21.26 12.48
C PRO A 859 65.75 21.21 10.98
N GLY A 860 65.22 20.07 10.53
CA GLY A 860 64.54 19.89 9.23
C GLY A 860 65.45 19.74 8.00
N ALA A 861 66.50 18.91 8.08
CA ALA A 861 67.56 18.84 7.06
C ALA A 861 67.78 17.47 6.38
N CYS A 862 67.13 16.38 6.83
CA CYS A 862 67.49 15.01 6.46
C CYS A 862 66.32 14.00 6.37
N ASP A 863 65.07 14.44 6.24
CA ASP A 863 63.86 13.59 6.20
C ASP A 863 63.79 12.71 4.93
N ASP A 864 63.55 11.38 5.05
CA ASP A 864 63.31 10.47 3.92
C ASP A 864 61.88 9.92 3.77
N GLY A 865 61.05 10.02 4.81
CA GLY A 865 59.62 9.71 4.77
C GLY A 865 59.22 8.23 4.98
N ASP A 866 60.09 7.37 5.49
CA ASP A 866 59.69 6.03 5.99
C ASP A 866 59.40 6.08 7.51
N SER A 867 58.18 5.67 7.90
CA SER A 867 57.73 5.67 9.31
C SER A 867 58.43 4.63 10.20
N CYS A 868 59.20 3.71 9.62
CA CYS A 868 60.03 2.75 10.35
C CYS A 868 61.51 3.18 10.49
N THR A 869 61.87 4.41 10.13
CA THR A 869 63.20 5.02 10.36
C THR A 869 63.13 6.29 11.22
N THR A 870 64.30 6.72 11.72
CA THR A 870 64.53 8.03 12.33
C THR A 870 65.77 8.67 11.75
N ASP A 871 65.65 9.97 11.46
CA ASP A 871 66.55 10.65 10.53
C ASP A 871 67.46 11.65 11.24
N LEU A 872 68.77 11.41 11.14
CA LEU A 872 69.79 12.11 11.89
C LEU A 872 70.79 12.81 10.97
N CYS A 873 71.10 14.08 11.28
CA CYS A 873 72.08 14.87 10.53
C CYS A 873 73.42 14.94 11.30
N GLU A 874 74.37 14.05 10.99
CA GLU A 874 75.68 14.05 11.63
C GLU A 874 76.61 15.12 11.03
N SER A 875 77.05 16.06 11.88
CA SER A 875 77.92 17.18 11.52
C SER A 875 79.30 16.73 11.02
N GLY A 876 79.42 16.59 9.69
CA GLY A 876 80.65 16.22 8.99
C GLY A 876 80.58 14.87 8.27
N VAL A 877 79.48 14.12 8.44
CA VAL A 877 79.25 12.83 7.77
C VAL A 877 78.11 12.95 6.74
N GLY A 878 76.97 13.52 7.13
CA GLY A 878 75.77 13.66 6.29
C GLY A 878 74.50 13.21 7.02
N CYS A 879 73.44 12.96 6.25
CA CYS A 879 72.22 12.34 6.75
C CYS A 879 72.42 10.83 6.95
N SER A 880 71.78 10.27 7.98
CA SER A 880 71.67 8.83 8.22
C SER A 880 70.25 8.51 8.73
N HIS A 881 69.76 7.33 8.34
CA HIS A 881 68.39 6.88 8.57
C HIS A 881 68.49 5.57 9.38
N ALA A 882 67.94 5.57 10.60
CA ALA A 882 68.14 4.52 11.59
C ALA A 882 66.82 3.81 11.91
N PRO A 883 66.72 2.47 11.78
CA PRO A 883 65.50 1.73 12.09
C PRO A 883 64.96 1.96 13.51
N VAL A 884 63.66 2.18 13.62
CA VAL A 884 62.93 2.20 14.91
C VAL A 884 62.06 0.96 15.09
N SER A 885 61.57 0.78 16.32
CA SER A 885 60.57 -0.22 16.70
C SER A 885 59.31 0.49 17.21
N GLY A 886 58.19 0.25 16.55
CA GLY A 886 56.87 0.83 16.84
C GLY A 886 55.81 0.14 15.99
N SER A 887 54.56 0.56 16.10
CA SER A 887 53.47 0.11 15.20
C SER A 887 53.59 0.76 13.83
N CYS A 888 53.16 0.04 12.80
CA CYS A 888 53.06 0.49 11.42
C CYS A 888 51.92 -0.25 10.72
N GLU A 889 51.77 -0.06 9.41
CA GLU A 889 50.83 -0.79 8.56
C GLU A 889 51.63 -1.27 7.33
N ASP A 890 51.63 -2.57 7.02
CA ASP A 890 52.36 -3.09 5.84
C ASP A 890 51.53 -3.09 4.54
N GLY A 891 50.21 -2.92 4.68
CA GLY A 891 49.25 -2.78 3.57
C GLY A 891 48.55 -4.07 3.16
N ASP A 892 48.78 -5.19 3.85
CA ASP A 892 48.01 -6.42 3.70
C ASP A 892 46.78 -6.42 4.63
N ALA A 893 45.58 -6.48 4.06
CA ALA A 893 44.32 -6.45 4.82
C ALA A 893 44.06 -7.72 5.67
N CYS A 894 45.00 -8.67 5.68
CA CYS A 894 44.94 -9.92 6.43
C CYS A 894 45.86 -9.96 7.66
N THR A 895 46.53 -8.86 7.98
CA THR A 895 47.37 -8.72 9.18
C THR A 895 46.93 -7.54 10.03
N SER A 896 47.21 -7.62 11.33
CA SER A 896 46.78 -6.63 12.31
C SER A 896 47.81 -6.46 13.41
N GLY A 897 48.08 -5.21 13.81
CA GLY A 897 49.14 -4.89 14.76
C GLY A 897 50.54 -5.09 14.20
N ASP A 898 50.78 -4.68 12.95
CA ASP A 898 52.09 -4.76 12.30
C ASP A 898 53.12 -3.91 13.05
N SER A 899 54.40 -4.29 12.93
CA SER A 899 55.48 -3.67 13.70
C SER A 899 56.74 -3.42 12.89
N CYS A 900 57.42 -2.31 13.16
CA CYS A 900 58.67 -1.98 12.49
C CYS A 900 59.80 -2.93 12.95
N SER A 901 60.40 -3.66 12.01
CA SER A 901 61.49 -4.59 12.27
C SER A 901 62.63 -4.44 11.27
N THR A 902 63.79 -3.97 11.75
CA THR A 902 65.02 -3.76 10.95
C THR A 902 64.93 -2.78 9.77
N GLY A 903 63.98 -1.84 9.79
CA GLY A 903 63.88 -0.76 8.81
C GLY A 903 62.88 -1.05 7.69
N GLY A 904 61.73 -1.58 8.09
CA GLY A 904 60.56 -1.83 7.26
C GLY A 904 59.45 -2.36 8.16
N CYS A 905 58.20 -2.19 7.76
CA CYS A 905 57.07 -2.79 8.47
C CYS A 905 57.05 -4.31 8.26
N VAL A 906 56.68 -5.07 9.29
CA VAL A 906 56.39 -6.51 9.16
C VAL A 906 55.02 -6.84 9.77
N ALA A 907 54.20 -7.50 8.96
CA ALA A 907 53.04 -8.30 9.30
C ALA A 907 52.95 -8.71 10.79
N GLY A 908 51.89 -8.25 11.44
CA GLY A 908 51.53 -8.55 12.81
C GLY A 908 50.85 -9.91 12.98
N ALA A 909 49.79 -9.94 13.77
CA ALA A 909 48.94 -11.13 13.89
C ALA A 909 48.10 -11.28 12.62
N GLN A 910 48.11 -12.47 12.01
CA GLN A 910 47.16 -12.80 10.95
C GLN A 910 45.73 -12.65 11.49
N VAL A 911 44.90 -11.90 10.78
CA VAL A 911 43.47 -11.77 11.08
C VAL A 911 42.84 -13.15 11.00
N ASP A 912 42.13 -13.53 12.07
CA ASP A 912 41.32 -14.74 12.07
C ASP A 912 40.03 -14.44 11.30
N CYS A 913 39.77 -15.23 10.26
CA CYS A 913 38.64 -15.06 9.37
C CYS A 913 37.61 -16.18 9.51
N ASP A 914 37.74 -17.04 10.51
CA ASP A 914 36.76 -18.09 10.84
C ASP A 914 35.42 -17.44 11.25
N ASP A 915 34.41 -17.41 10.36
CA ASP A 915 33.06 -16.92 10.70
C ASP A 915 32.25 -17.92 11.54
N HIS A 916 32.86 -19.06 11.87
CA HIS A 916 32.29 -20.20 12.59
C HIS A 916 31.12 -20.87 11.86
N ASN A 917 30.91 -20.59 10.57
CA ASN A 917 29.95 -21.27 9.72
C ASN A 917 30.62 -22.47 9.00
N PRO A 918 30.20 -23.72 9.28
CA PRO A 918 30.79 -24.89 8.61
C PRO A 918 30.48 -24.97 7.10
N CYS A 919 29.59 -24.12 6.57
CA CYS A 919 29.22 -24.07 5.15
C CYS A 919 30.00 -23.05 4.32
N THR A 920 31.00 -22.39 4.89
CA THR A 920 31.91 -21.46 4.21
C THR A 920 33.35 -22.00 4.15
N HIS A 921 34.11 -21.46 3.22
CA HIS A 921 35.53 -21.71 3.03
C HIS A 921 36.26 -20.37 3.20
N ASP A 922 36.67 -20.16 4.43
CA ASP A 922 37.16 -18.88 4.90
C ASP A 922 38.60 -18.67 4.45
N ALA A 923 38.80 -17.62 3.67
CA ALA A 923 40.08 -17.27 3.10
C ALA A 923 40.27 -15.76 3.21
N CYS A 924 41.35 -15.35 3.86
CA CYS A 924 41.70 -13.93 3.85
C CYS A 924 42.37 -13.55 2.51
N ASN A 925 41.92 -12.44 1.94
CA ASN A 925 42.41 -11.87 0.69
C ASN A 925 43.10 -10.53 0.99
N SER A 926 44.41 -10.47 0.76
CA SER A 926 45.28 -9.36 1.18
C SER A 926 44.93 -7.98 0.61
N ALA A 927 44.06 -7.90 -0.40
CA ALA A 927 43.58 -6.64 -0.97
C ALA A 927 42.23 -6.15 -0.41
N VAL A 928 41.47 -6.99 0.31
CA VAL A 928 40.08 -6.69 0.75
C VAL A 928 39.69 -7.24 2.14
N GLY A 929 40.52 -8.05 2.78
CA GLY A 929 40.24 -8.68 4.08
C GLY A 929 39.62 -10.08 3.95
N CYS A 930 38.86 -10.51 4.95
CA CYS A 930 38.23 -11.83 4.99
C CYS A 930 37.24 -12.05 3.83
N THR A 931 37.25 -13.25 3.24
CA THR A 931 36.30 -13.66 2.20
C THR A 931 35.77 -15.06 2.47
N TYR A 932 34.46 -15.23 2.26
CA TYR A 932 33.68 -16.38 2.69
C TYR A 932 33.07 -17.04 1.44
N ALA A 933 33.69 -18.13 0.96
CA ALA A 933 33.26 -18.81 -0.26
C ALA A 933 32.39 -20.04 0.06
N PRO A 934 31.26 -20.31 -0.62
CA PRO A 934 30.42 -21.46 -0.31
C PRO A 934 31.16 -22.81 -0.38
N ALA A 935 31.03 -23.61 0.69
CA ALA A 935 31.74 -24.87 0.88
C ALA A 935 30.78 -26.07 0.82
N ALA A 936 31.16 -27.09 0.04
CA ALA A 936 30.45 -28.38 0.00
C ALA A 936 30.82 -29.28 1.20
N ALA A 937 30.70 -28.72 2.41
CA ALA A 937 30.93 -29.41 3.67
C ALA A 937 29.66 -30.14 4.16
N ALA A 938 29.80 -30.89 5.24
CA ALA A 938 28.67 -31.35 6.05
C ALA A 938 28.61 -30.49 7.31
N CYS A 939 27.59 -29.64 7.41
CA CYS A 939 27.22 -28.99 8.66
C CYS A 939 26.36 -29.94 9.52
N ASP A 940 26.21 -29.59 10.79
CA ASP A 940 25.43 -30.30 11.81
C ASP A 940 24.83 -29.22 12.72
N ASP A 941 23.50 -29.13 12.80
CA ASP A 941 22.78 -28.14 13.63
C ASP A 941 22.74 -28.53 15.12
N VAL A 942 23.37 -29.65 15.48
CA VAL A 942 23.47 -30.22 16.83
C VAL A 942 22.14 -30.78 17.36
N ASP A 943 21.05 -30.78 16.57
CA ASP A 943 19.87 -31.59 16.87
C ASP A 943 20.00 -32.98 16.20
N PRO A 944 20.16 -34.08 16.96
CA PRO A 944 20.29 -35.43 16.40
C PRO A 944 19.03 -35.97 15.71
N CYS A 945 18.01 -35.13 15.51
CA CYS A 945 16.78 -35.42 14.78
C CYS A 945 16.76 -34.88 13.34
N THR A 946 17.74 -34.08 12.94
CA THR A 946 17.87 -33.45 11.61
C THR A 946 19.00 -34.08 10.80
N GLU A 947 18.89 -34.06 9.47
CA GLU A 947 19.99 -34.31 8.53
C GLU A 947 20.19 -33.02 7.72
N THR A 948 21.27 -32.29 7.97
CA THR A 948 21.57 -30.99 7.35
C THR A 948 22.54 -31.09 6.16
N VAL A 949 22.48 -30.10 5.27
CA VAL A 949 23.38 -29.95 4.11
C VAL A 949 23.70 -28.47 3.90
N CYS A 950 24.91 -28.17 3.44
CA CYS A 950 25.26 -26.81 3.05
C CYS A 950 24.68 -26.49 1.67
N ASP A 951 23.88 -25.42 1.55
CA ASP A 951 23.40 -24.89 0.27
C ASP A 951 23.62 -23.37 0.19
N GLU A 952 24.20 -22.92 -0.93
CA GLU A 952 24.76 -21.58 -1.21
C GLU A 952 25.59 -20.86 -0.10
N GLY A 953 25.88 -21.53 1.02
CA GLY A 953 26.60 -20.99 2.18
C GLY A 953 25.82 -21.03 3.49
N SER A 954 24.52 -21.35 3.45
CA SER A 954 23.68 -21.64 4.62
C SER A 954 23.71 -23.13 4.98
N CYS A 955 23.36 -23.47 6.22
CA CYS A 955 23.19 -24.86 6.69
C CYS A 955 21.70 -25.22 6.72
N GLU A 956 21.22 -25.91 5.69
CA GLU A 956 19.81 -26.19 5.46
C GLU A 956 19.41 -27.60 5.91
N VAL A 957 18.18 -27.76 6.39
CA VAL A 957 17.64 -29.04 6.83
C VAL A 957 17.19 -29.87 5.63
N SER A 958 18.08 -30.76 5.16
CA SER A 958 17.81 -31.65 4.02
C SER A 958 16.78 -32.76 4.31
N ALA A 959 16.70 -33.22 5.57
CA ALA A 959 15.66 -34.13 6.05
C ALA A 959 15.48 -34.06 7.58
N ARG A 960 14.38 -34.63 8.10
CA ARG A 960 14.18 -34.92 9.53
C ARG A 960 13.91 -36.40 9.76
N THR A 961 14.52 -36.96 10.81
CA THR A 961 14.39 -38.36 11.22
C THR A 961 12.98 -38.62 11.78
N PRO A 962 12.13 -39.45 11.15
CA PRO A 962 10.76 -39.65 11.60
C PRO A 962 10.68 -40.28 12.99
N GLY A 963 9.97 -39.62 13.92
CA GLY A 963 9.82 -40.07 15.30
C GLY A 963 10.94 -39.67 16.26
N CYS A 964 11.77 -38.70 15.89
CA CYS A 964 12.74 -38.03 16.77
C CYS A 964 12.20 -36.64 17.17
N CYS A 965 12.42 -36.26 18.43
CA CYS A 965 12.12 -34.92 18.96
C CYS A 965 13.36 -34.30 19.61
N SER A 966 13.46 -32.97 19.50
CA SER A 966 14.63 -32.17 19.83
C SER A 966 15.19 -32.42 21.23
N ALA A 967 16.51 -32.19 21.37
CA ALA A 967 17.33 -32.68 22.49
C ALA A 967 17.39 -34.22 22.60
N GLY A 968 17.17 -34.95 21.50
CA GLY A 968 17.56 -36.35 21.35
C GLY A 968 16.64 -37.37 22.01
N THR A 969 15.34 -37.12 22.07
CA THR A 969 14.34 -38.11 22.54
C THR A 969 13.62 -38.78 21.38
N SER A 970 13.49 -40.11 21.43
CA SER A 970 12.86 -40.90 20.35
C SER A 970 11.49 -41.46 20.76
N CYS A 971 10.48 -41.17 19.95
CA CYS A 971 9.08 -41.48 20.21
C CYS A 971 8.82 -42.99 20.09
N SER A 972 8.87 -43.70 21.22
CA SER A 972 8.86 -45.16 21.28
C SER A 972 7.44 -45.77 21.20
N GLY A 973 6.82 -45.71 20.02
CA GLY A 973 5.53 -46.36 19.73
C GLY A 973 5.31 -46.60 18.23
N PRO A 974 4.40 -47.51 17.83
CA PRO A 974 4.16 -47.82 16.42
C PRO A 974 3.49 -46.67 15.63
N ASP A 975 2.78 -45.77 16.33
CA ASP A 975 1.97 -44.69 15.74
C ASP A 975 2.20 -43.35 16.50
N ALA A 976 3.46 -43.05 16.83
CA ALA A 976 3.86 -41.80 17.50
C ALA A 976 4.58 -40.85 16.54
N ARG A 977 4.29 -39.55 16.61
CA ARG A 977 4.87 -38.50 15.76
C ARG A 977 5.43 -37.35 16.62
N CYS A 978 6.42 -36.63 16.12
CA CYS A 978 6.85 -35.38 16.75
C CYS A 978 6.01 -34.21 16.20
N VAL A 979 5.52 -33.34 17.07
CA VAL A 979 4.88 -32.05 16.73
C VAL A 979 5.45 -31.01 17.67
N ASP A 980 5.91 -29.88 17.13
CA ASP A 980 6.46 -28.72 17.86
C ASP A 980 7.50 -29.05 18.96
N GLY A 981 8.24 -30.15 18.78
CA GLY A 981 9.28 -30.62 19.69
C GLY A 981 8.85 -31.67 20.72
N GLU A 982 7.56 -32.04 20.81
CA GLU A 982 7.08 -33.10 21.71
C GLU A 982 6.53 -34.34 20.98
N CYS A 983 6.66 -35.51 21.61
CA CYS A 983 6.20 -36.80 21.06
C CYS A 983 4.69 -37.02 21.30
N GLU A 984 3.86 -36.76 20.30
CA GLU A 984 2.44 -37.13 20.31
C GLU A 984 2.23 -38.65 20.09
N PRO A 985 1.51 -39.35 20.99
CA PRO A 985 0.94 -40.67 20.70
C PRO A 985 -0.45 -40.52 20.06
N ALA A 986 -0.64 -40.99 18.82
CA ALA A 986 -1.91 -40.82 18.12
C ALA A 986 -3.12 -41.52 18.80
N THR A 987 -4.27 -40.85 18.90
CA THR A 987 -5.55 -41.31 18.30
C THR A 987 -6.77 -40.39 18.57
N CYS A 988 -7.44 -40.00 17.48
CA CYS A 988 -8.88 -39.74 17.32
C CYS A 988 -9.62 -38.67 18.17
N GLU A 989 -10.10 -37.65 17.47
CA GLU A 989 -11.35 -36.89 17.71
C GLU A 989 -12.64 -37.77 17.73
N PRO A 990 -13.86 -37.26 18.06
CA PRO A 990 -14.27 -35.84 18.21
C PRO A 990 -15.10 -35.47 19.47
N CYS A 991 -15.48 -34.18 19.53
CA CYS A 991 -16.61 -33.52 20.23
C CYS A 991 -16.35 -32.72 21.53
N ASP A 992 -17.22 -31.71 21.68
CA ASP A 992 -17.22 -30.53 22.57
C ASP A 992 -17.45 -30.75 24.09
N ASP A 993 -17.63 -29.61 24.79
CA ASP A 993 -18.12 -29.39 26.18
C ASP A 993 -17.06 -29.38 27.31
N ASP A 994 -16.59 -28.17 27.62
CA ASP A 994 -16.02 -27.66 28.88
C ASP A 994 -15.26 -28.63 29.84
N SER A 995 -13.93 -28.51 29.79
CA SER A 995 -12.99 -28.63 30.92
C SER A 995 -12.80 -29.98 31.66
N ALA A 996 -11.69 -30.62 31.30
CA ALA A 996 -10.79 -31.41 32.16
C ALA A 996 -11.23 -32.78 32.71
N CYS A 997 -10.57 -33.84 32.22
CA CYS A 997 -10.20 -34.98 33.06
C CYS A 997 -8.94 -35.71 32.55
N GLY A 998 -8.13 -36.25 33.48
CA GLY A 998 -6.91 -37.00 33.18
C GLY A 998 -7.15 -38.48 32.81
N ALA A 999 -6.11 -39.14 32.32
CA ALA A 999 -6.22 -40.44 31.64
C ALA A 999 -6.70 -41.63 32.53
N ALA A 1000 -7.67 -42.38 32.02
CA ALA A 1000 -7.97 -43.76 32.43
C ALA A 1000 -8.58 -44.56 31.25
N ARG A 1001 -7.85 -45.53 30.70
CA ARG A 1001 -8.29 -46.27 29.49
C ARG A 1001 -9.14 -47.51 29.83
N CYS A 1002 -10.41 -47.46 29.43
CA CYS A 1002 -11.32 -48.57 29.06
C CYS A 1002 -11.49 -49.80 29.99
N LEU A 1003 -12.70 -49.96 30.53
CA LEU A 1003 -13.48 -51.22 30.41
C LEU A 1003 -14.97 -51.01 30.74
N SER A 1004 -15.85 -51.74 30.05
CA SER A 1004 -17.30 -51.52 30.06
C SER A 1004 -17.99 -52.03 31.33
N VAL A 1005 -18.74 -51.17 32.03
CA VAL A 1005 -19.66 -51.53 33.12
C VAL A 1005 -20.96 -50.73 32.99
N ALA A 1006 -22.11 -51.35 33.31
CA ALA A 1006 -23.44 -50.77 33.15
C ALA A 1006 -23.71 -49.56 34.07
N PRO A 1007 -24.58 -48.60 33.67
CA PRO A 1007 -24.80 -47.36 34.41
C PRO A 1007 -25.50 -47.57 35.76
N GLY A 1008 -25.14 -46.78 36.78
CA GLY A 1008 -25.91 -46.75 38.04
C GLY A 1008 -25.26 -46.18 39.31
N ARG A 1009 -23.98 -45.78 39.31
CA ARG A 1009 -23.33 -45.16 40.49
C ARG A 1009 -22.28 -44.10 40.10
N ALA A 1010 -22.27 -42.99 40.84
CA ALA A 1010 -21.26 -41.94 40.76
C ALA A 1010 -20.09 -42.21 41.74
N CYS A 1011 -18.93 -41.60 41.45
CA CYS A 1011 -17.71 -41.73 42.25
C CYS A 1011 -17.66 -40.73 43.42
N ALA A 1012 -16.86 -41.07 44.44
CA ALA A 1012 -16.49 -40.16 45.53
C ALA A 1012 -14.96 -40.13 45.67
N VAL A 1013 -14.39 -38.92 45.86
CA VAL A 1013 -12.94 -38.70 45.92
C VAL A 1013 -12.40 -39.06 47.31
N ARG A 1014 -11.26 -39.75 47.34
CA ARG A 1014 -10.53 -40.09 48.58
C ARG A 1014 -9.55 -38.98 48.97
N CYS A 1015 -9.39 -38.75 50.27
CA CYS A 1015 -8.51 -37.71 50.81
C CYS A 1015 -7.67 -38.24 51.98
N ASP A 1016 -6.37 -37.94 52.04
CA ASP A 1016 -5.52 -38.36 53.17
C ASP A 1016 -5.29 -37.25 54.21
N SER A 1017 -5.66 -36.00 53.91
CA SER A 1017 -5.77 -34.91 54.90
C SER A 1017 -6.67 -33.77 54.37
N ASP A 1018 -7.10 -32.86 55.26
CA ASP A 1018 -8.01 -31.75 54.94
C ASP A 1018 -7.47 -30.73 53.91
N ALA A 1019 -6.17 -30.77 53.58
CA ALA A 1019 -5.55 -29.88 52.59
C ALA A 1019 -5.93 -30.19 51.13
N VAL A 1020 -6.60 -31.32 50.87
CA VAL A 1020 -6.94 -31.80 49.50
C VAL A 1020 -8.46 -31.99 49.31
N CYS A 1021 -9.26 -31.23 50.04
CA CYS A 1021 -10.72 -31.15 49.86
C CYS A 1021 -11.12 -29.74 49.36
N PRO A 1022 -12.05 -29.61 48.40
CA PRO A 1022 -12.55 -28.31 47.95
C PRO A 1022 -13.22 -27.50 49.07
N LEU A 1023 -13.13 -26.17 48.96
CA LEU A 1023 -13.71 -25.21 49.91
C LEU A 1023 -15.19 -25.54 50.23
N GLY A 1024 -15.51 -25.64 51.52
CA GLY A 1024 -16.83 -26.05 52.02
C GLY A 1024 -16.99 -27.55 52.32
N THR A 1025 -15.97 -28.37 52.05
CA THR A 1025 -15.93 -29.80 52.41
C THR A 1025 -14.74 -30.12 53.30
N ARG A 1026 -14.84 -31.17 54.12
CA ARG A 1026 -13.75 -31.67 54.98
C ARG A 1026 -13.58 -33.18 54.85
N CYS A 1027 -12.39 -33.67 55.18
CA CYS A 1027 -12.05 -35.08 55.05
C CYS A 1027 -12.62 -35.91 56.21
N GLN A 1028 -13.43 -36.94 55.93
CA GLN A 1028 -14.04 -37.79 56.96
C GLN A 1028 -13.67 -39.27 56.76
N PRO A 1029 -13.27 -40.02 57.82
CA PRO A 1029 -13.01 -41.44 57.72
C PRO A 1029 -14.28 -42.27 57.51
N LEU A 1030 -14.30 -43.09 56.46
CA LEU A 1030 -15.30 -44.12 56.21
C LEU A 1030 -14.65 -45.52 56.17
N PRO A 1031 -15.42 -46.62 56.31
CA PRO A 1031 -14.85 -47.98 56.49
C PRO A 1031 -13.91 -48.46 55.38
N ASP A 1032 -14.11 -47.98 54.14
CA ASP A 1032 -13.32 -48.37 52.97
C ASP A 1032 -12.18 -47.37 52.65
N GLY A 1033 -12.08 -46.26 53.39
CA GLY A 1033 -11.15 -45.15 53.18
C GLY A 1033 -11.77 -43.79 53.52
N ASN A 1034 -10.93 -42.77 53.72
CA ASN A 1034 -11.37 -41.39 53.94
C ASN A 1034 -11.95 -40.76 52.66
N ALA A 1035 -12.94 -39.86 52.80
CA ALA A 1035 -13.53 -39.10 51.69
C ALA A 1035 -13.95 -37.68 52.10
N CYS A 1036 -13.92 -36.73 51.16
CA CYS A 1036 -14.39 -35.35 51.40
C CYS A 1036 -15.92 -35.31 51.47
N LEU A 1037 -16.48 -34.66 52.50
CA LEU A 1037 -17.93 -34.46 52.67
C LEU A 1037 -18.25 -33.00 53.06
N PRO A 1038 -19.37 -32.43 52.61
CA PRO A 1038 -19.76 -31.06 52.94
C PRO A 1038 -20.07 -30.89 54.43
N GLU A 1039 -19.72 -29.72 54.98
CA GLU A 1039 -20.00 -29.42 56.38
C GLU A 1039 -21.51 -29.26 56.64
N SER A 1040 -22.01 -30.00 57.63
CA SER A 1040 -23.45 -30.07 57.94
C SER A 1040 -23.83 -29.11 59.08
N GLY A 1041 -24.33 -27.94 58.70
CA GLY A 1041 -25.31 -27.20 59.51
C GLY A 1041 -24.89 -25.82 60.01
N ASN A 1042 -25.40 -24.79 59.32
CA ASN A 1042 -26.18 -23.77 60.02
C ASN A 1042 -27.27 -23.22 59.08
N CYS A 1043 -28.41 -22.80 59.65
CA CYS A 1043 -29.60 -22.35 58.91
C CYS A 1043 -30.09 -20.99 59.43
N CYS A 1044 -30.82 -20.26 58.58
CA CYS A 1044 -31.40 -18.92 58.85
C CYS A 1044 -30.33 -17.83 59.04
N GLY A 1045 -30.58 -16.53 58.86
CA GLY A 1045 -31.79 -15.73 58.53
C GLY A 1045 -31.42 -14.25 58.79
N ASP A 1046 -32.15 -13.21 58.43
CA ASP A 1046 -33.35 -13.03 57.58
C ASP A 1046 -32.99 -11.89 56.59
N ASP A 1047 -33.79 -11.28 55.70
CA ASP A 1047 -35.22 -11.12 55.42
C ASP A 1047 -35.29 -10.77 53.90
N VAL A 1048 -36.34 -10.89 53.07
CA VAL A 1048 -37.80 -10.92 53.26
C VAL A 1048 -38.44 -12.00 52.35
N GLU A 1049 -39.70 -11.84 51.92
CA GLU A 1049 -40.51 -12.89 51.29
C GLU A 1049 -40.77 -12.70 49.78
N GLY A 1050 -40.89 -13.82 49.03
CA GLY A 1050 -41.13 -13.81 47.56
C GLY A 1050 -41.82 -15.04 46.92
N ALA A 1051 -42.21 -16.06 47.71
CA ALA A 1051 -43.14 -17.16 47.39
C ALA A 1051 -42.92 -18.09 46.13
N CYS A 1052 -42.51 -19.33 46.42
CA CYS A 1052 -43.07 -20.63 45.95
C CYS A 1052 -43.10 -21.06 44.44
N SER A 1053 -42.76 -22.34 44.24
CA SER A 1053 -42.95 -23.22 43.06
C SER A 1053 -44.34 -23.94 43.07
N PRO A 1054 -44.68 -24.91 42.18
CA PRO A 1054 -44.28 -25.27 40.78
C PRO A 1054 -45.58 -25.28 39.88
N PRO A 1055 -46.00 -26.26 39.02
CA PRO A 1055 -45.35 -27.35 38.23
C PRO A 1055 -45.87 -27.53 36.75
N GLU A 1056 -45.51 -28.67 36.13
CA GLU A 1056 -46.32 -29.53 35.22
C GLU A 1056 -46.41 -29.32 33.66
N ALA A 1057 -45.96 -30.38 32.95
CA ALA A 1057 -46.68 -31.19 31.94
C ALA A 1057 -46.64 -30.90 30.40
N HIS A 1058 -46.08 -31.91 29.69
CA HIS A 1058 -46.45 -32.53 28.40
C HIS A 1058 -47.98 -32.60 28.08
N PRO A 1059 -48.49 -32.96 26.86
CA PRO A 1059 -47.97 -34.08 26.00
C PRO A 1059 -48.34 -34.16 24.47
N GLU A 1060 -48.09 -35.36 23.87
CA GLU A 1060 -48.74 -36.00 22.67
C GLU A 1060 -48.47 -35.42 21.24
N LEU A 1061 -48.52 -36.10 20.06
CA LEU A 1061 -48.60 -37.51 19.50
C LEU A 1061 -48.35 -37.40 17.94
N GLU A 1062 -48.06 -38.38 17.06
CA GLU A 1062 -47.30 -39.67 17.05
C GLU A 1062 -47.21 -40.24 15.58
N TRP A 1063 -46.46 -41.35 15.34
CA TRP A 1063 -46.47 -42.28 14.14
C TRP A 1063 -45.86 -41.78 12.79
N ALA A 1064 -45.50 -42.59 11.76
CA ALA A 1064 -44.97 -43.97 11.52
C ALA A 1064 -44.79 -44.13 9.96
N GLU A 1065 -44.26 -45.15 9.24
CA GLU A 1065 -43.70 -46.54 9.36
C GLU A 1065 -42.53 -46.66 8.32
N ALA A 1066 -41.33 -47.23 8.56
CA ALA A 1066 -40.86 -48.65 8.65
C ALA A 1066 -40.50 -49.41 7.32
N GLU A 1067 -39.20 -49.75 7.15
CA GLU A 1067 -38.59 -51.01 6.57
C GLU A 1067 -38.94 -51.50 5.12
N PRO A 1068 -38.24 -52.50 4.48
CA PRO A 1068 -37.11 -53.36 4.93
C PRO A 1068 -35.90 -53.56 3.96
N ASP A 1069 -34.84 -54.24 4.46
CA ASP A 1069 -33.75 -54.94 3.72
C ASP A 1069 -34.22 -56.31 3.12
N PRO A 1070 -33.56 -56.90 2.08
CA PRO A 1070 -32.68 -58.06 2.35
C PRO A 1070 -31.50 -58.34 1.36
N ALA A 1071 -30.27 -58.34 1.89
CA ALA A 1071 -29.28 -59.45 1.95
C ALA A 1071 -28.84 -60.36 0.74
N MET A 1072 -27.56 -60.76 0.83
CA MET A 1072 -26.88 -62.04 0.41
C MET A 1072 -26.37 -62.31 -1.04
N GLY A 1073 -25.22 -63.02 -1.11
CA GLY A 1073 -24.65 -63.71 -2.28
C GLY A 1073 -23.28 -63.16 -2.74
N ASP A 1074 -22.12 -63.46 -2.14
CA ASP A 1074 -21.39 -64.74 -1.93
C ASP A 1074 -20.19 -64.92 -2.91
N ASP A 1075 -19.15 -65.60 -2.42
CA ASP A 1075 -17.89 -66.02 -3.06
C ASP A 1075 -18.03 -66.67 -4.48
N VAL A 1076 -16.99 -66.87 -5.33
CA VAL A 1076 -15.60 -67.32 -5.08
C VAL A 1076 -14.70 -67.08 -6.31
N GLY A 1077 -13.36 -67.13 -6.16
CA GLY A 1077 -12.55 -68.04 -7.01
C GLY A 1077 -11.32 -67.53 -7.77
N ALA A 1078 -10.14 -67.81 -7.20
CA ALA A 1078 -8.92 -68.31 -7.88
C ALA A 1078 -8.34 -67.63 -9.15
N ALA A 1079 -7.30 -66.82 -8.94
CA ALA A 1079 -5.88 -67.05 -9.30
C ALA A 1079 -5.44 -67.85 -10.57
N ALA A 1080 -4.21 -67.51 -11.03
CA ALA A 1080 -3.30 -68.22 -11.96
C ALA A 1080 -3.56 -68.08 -13.48
N ASP A 1081 -2.59 -68.02 -14.40
CA ASP A 1081 -1.10 -67.84 -14.38
C ASP A 1081 -0.59 -67.75 -15.86
N LEU A 1082 0.71 -67.51 -16.07
CA LEU A 1082 1.53 -67.72 -17.30
C LEU A 1082 1.42 -66.74 -18.50
N GLY A 1083 2.58 -66.22 -18.94
CA GLY A 1083 2.78 -65.66 -20.29
C GLY A 1083 3.87 -64.58 -20.48
N THR A 1084 4.94 -64.52 -19.67
CA THR A 1084 6.31 -65.04 -19.97
C THR A 1084 7.12 -64.40 -21.12
N HIS A 1085 8.42 -64.17 -20.84
CA HIS A 1085 9.54 -63.72 -21.69
C HIS A 1085 9.62 -62.20 -21.99
N GLU A 1086 10.63 -61.45 -21.51
CA GLU A 1086 12.11 -61.56 -21.64
C GLU A 1086 12.63 -61.07 -23.00
N GLY A 1087 13.70 -60.24 -23.09
CA GLY A 1087 14.47 -59.62 -22.00
C GLY A 1087 15.74 -58.89 -22.49
N ASP A 1088 16.35 -58.12 -21.57
CA ASP A 1088 17.74 -57.63 -21.46
C ASP A 1088 18.49 -57.00 -22.66
N GLY A 1089 19.22 -55.89 -22.38
CA GLY A 1089 20.28 -55.40 -23.29
C GLY A 1089 20.79 -53.97 -23.06
N ILE A 1090 21.68 -53.75 -22.08
CA ILE A 1090 22.41 -52.48 -21.92
C ILE A 1090 23.56 -52.37 -22.94
N ALA A 1091 23.64 -51.28 -23.71
CA ALA A 1091 24.88 -50.83 -24.38
C ALA A 1091 24.84 -49.33 -24.79
N LEU A 1092 26.02 -48.75 -24.99
CA LEU A 1092 26.26 -47.33 -25.33
C LEU A 1092 26.12 -47.00 -26.84
N ALA A 1093 25.92 -45.71 -27.09
CA ALA A 1093 26.08 -44.91 -28.31
C ALA A 1093 26.78 -45.52 -29.55
N ASP A 1094 26.28 -45.21 -30.76
CA ASP A 1094 26.81 -44.11 -31.61
C ASP A 1094 26.25 -44.14 -33.07
N ALA A 1095 26.38 -42.99 -33.76
CA ALA A 1095 26.55 -42.78 -35.19
C ALA A 1095 25.40 -42.96 -36.21
N SER A 1096 25.24 -41.85 -36.97
CA SER A 1096 24.93 -41.72 -38.41
C SER A 1096 23.50 -41.24 -38.78
N SER A 1097 23.31 -40.44 -39.86
CA SER A 1097 24.21 -40.21 -41.01
C SER A 1097 24.06 -38.83 -41.71
N THR A 1098 25.15 -38.40 -42.38
CA THR A 1098 25.25 -37.68 -43.69
C THR A 1098 24.02 -36.96 -44.30
N HIS A 1099 24.10 -35.82 -45.02
CA HIS A 1099 25.18 -34.98 -45.61
C HIS A 1099 24.50 -33.75 -46.29
N ALA A 1100 25.15 -32.72 -46.88
CA ALA A 1100 26.39 -31.96 -46.63
C ALA A 1100 26.70 -31.07 -47.88
N GLY A 1101 27.17 -29.82 -47.72
CA GLY A 1101 27.74 -29.03 -48.82
C GLY A 1101 27.55 -27.50 -48.78
N SER A 1102 28.65 -26.76 -48.80
CA SER A 1102 28.75 -25.30 -49.09
C SER A 1102 29.36 -25.11 -50.51
N PRO A 1103 29.90 -23.94 -50.97
CA PRO A 1103 29.76 -22.55 -50.53
C PRO A 1103 29.58 -21.48 -51.67
N GLY A 1104 29.16 -20.26 -51.29
CA GLY A 1104 29.76 -18.99 -51.78
C GLY A 1104 29.33 -18.36 -53.12
N GLY A 1105 29.43 -17.01 -53.21
CA GLY A 1105 29.30 -16.23 -54.45
C GLY A 1105 29.05 -14.72 -54.24
N CYS A 1106 29.86 -13.84 -54.84
CA CYS A 1106 29.67 -12.37 -54.84
C CYS A 1106 29.10 -11.87 -56.19
N GLY A 1107 28.32 -10.77 -56.23
CA GLY A 1107 27.82 -10.25 -57.53
C GLY A 1107 26.93 -8.98 -57.58
N VAL A 1108 27.53 -7.80 -57.35
CA VAL A 1108 27.20 -6.44 -57.86
C VAL A 1108 26.00 -6.25 -58.84
N GLY A 1109 25.14 -5.22 -58.62
CA GLY A 1109 24.50 -4.51 -59.76
C GLY A 1109 23.30 -3.55 -59.52
N GLY A 1110 23.49 -2.24 -59.78
CA GLY A 1110 22.42 -1.24 -60.12
C GLY A 1110 21.80 -0.46 -58.93
N ARG A 1111 22.16 0.81 -58.65
CA ARG A 1111 21.94 2.10 -59.37
C ARG A 1111 20.52 2.72 -59.19
N GLY A 1112 20.48 3.93 -58.62
CA GLY A 1112 19.30 4.80 -58.53
C GLY A 1112 19.59 6.11 -57.77
N GLU A 1113 20.29 7.06 -58.41
CA GLU A 1113 20.71 8.35 -57.82
C GLU A 1113 19.59 9.41 -57.88
N GLY A 1114 19.57 10.39 -56.95
CA GLY A 1114 18.48 11.40 -56.89
C GLY A 1114 18.63 12.55 -55.87
N GLU A 1115 19.78 13.22 -55.80
CA GLU A 1115 19.94 14.47 -55.04
C GLU A 1115 19.25 15.69 -55.73
N TRP A 1116 18.91 16.76 -54.99
CA TRP A 1116 19.61 18.08 -55.04
C TRP A 1116 18.92 19.22 -54.24
N LEU A 1117 19.76 20.12 -53.72
CA LEU A 1117 19.61 21.17 -52.68
C LEU A 1117 18.50 22.27 -52.77
N MET A 1118 18.18 22.82 -51.58
CA MET A 1118 18.08 24.25 -51.13
C MET A 1118 17.74 25.37 -52.16
N LEU A 1119 17.03 26.47 -51.83
CA LEU A 1119 17.39 27.47 -50.78
C LEU A 1119 16.30 28.59 -50.61
N LEU A 1120 16.28 29.21 -49.42
CA LEU A 1120 15.65 30.48 -48.98
C LEU A 1120 15.15 31.52 -50.01
N ALA A 1121 13.97 32.08 -49.76
CA ALA A 1121 13.72 33.54 -49.72
C ALA A 1121 12.38 33.88 -49.04
N ALA A 1122 12.28 35.02 -48.34
CA ALA A 1122 11.05 35.52 -47.71
C ALA A 1122 10.67 36.91 -48.20
N LEU A 1123 9.36 37.24 -48.22
CA LEU A 1123 8.81 38.55 -47.84
C LEU A 1123 7.27 38.56 -47.82
N ALA A 1124 6.70 39.50 -47.07
CA ALA A 1124 5.27 39.52 -46.70
C ALA A 1124 4.42 40.48 -47.54
N LEU A 1125 3.09 40.26 -47.53
CA LEU A 1125 2.10 41.32 -47.77
C LEU A 1125 0.80 41.01 -46.99
N ALA A 1126 0.06 42.05 -46.61
CA ALA A 1126 -0.85 41.98 -45.46
C ALA A 1126 -2.26 42.57 -45.71
N ARG A 1127 -3.15 42.25 -44.75
CA ARG A 1127 -4.49 42.83 -44.49
C ARG A 1127 -5.64 42.43 -45.43
N ARG A 1128 -6.69 41.88 -44.80
CA ARG A 1128 -7.96 42.62 -44.68
C ARG A 1128 -8.55 42.48 -43.27
N ARG A 1129 -9.22 43.52 -42.79
CA ARG A 1129 -9.92 43.56 -41.50
C ARG A 1129 -11.40 43.25 -41.70
N ARG A 1130 -12.03 42.63 -40.69
CA ARG A 1130 -13.31 43.12 -40.16
C ARG A 1130 -13.17 43.33 -38.64
N ARG A 1131 -14.17 43.97 -38.04
CA ARG A 1131 -14.33 44.31 -36.61
C ARG A 1131 -15.82 44.10 -36.28
N PHE A 1132 -16.17 44.31 -35.01
CA PHE A 1132 -17.53 44.19 -34.41
C PHE A 1132 -17.92 42.73 -34.14
N HIS A 1133 -18.45 42.37 -32.96
CA HIS A 1133 -18.63 43.18 -31.74
C HIS A 1133 -18.67 42.29 -30.49
N ALA A 1134 -17.93 42.64 -29.44
CA ALA A 1134 -18.23 42.11 -28.10
C ALA A 1134 -19.53 42.75 -27.57
N ARG A 1135 -20.38 41.96 -26.93
CA ARG A 1135 -21.56 42.43 -26.18
C ARG A 1135 -21.69 41.65 -24.88
N ALA A 1136 -21.19 42.23 -23.79
CA ALA A 1136 -21.64 41.85 -22.46
C ALA A 1136 -23.13 42.21 -22.31
N ALA A 1137 -23.93 41.28 -21.78
CA ALA A 1137 -25.37 41.45 -21.62
C ALA A 1137 -25.74 41.74 -20.16
N MET A 1138 -25.33 42.89 -19.63
CA MET A 1138 -25.91 43.41 -18.38
C MET A 1138 -27.42 43.57 -18.53
N ARG A 1139 -28.22 42.76 -17.83
CA ARG A 1139 -29.64 43.04 -17.59
C ARG A 1139 -29.81 43.71 -16.24
N ASN A 1140 -30.17 44.99 -16.25
CA ASN A 1140 -30.53 45.72 -15.04
C ASN A 1140 -31.78 45.11 -14.40
N MET A 1141 -31.66 44.58 -13.19
CA MET A 1141 -32.81 44.52 -12.28
C MET A 1141 -33.19 45.96 -11.91
N THR A 1142 -34.30 46.44 -12.46
CA THR A 1142 -34.89 47.72 -12.03
C THR A 1142 -35.69 47.49 -10.76
N VAL A 1143 -35.19 48.02 -9.64
CA VAL A 1143 -35.86 47.97 -8.35
C VAL A 1143 -37.24 48.62 -8.45
N THR A 1144 -38.29 47.87 -8.10
CA THR A 1144 -39.63 48.41 -7.81
C THR A 1144 -39.99 48.13 -6.36
N THR A 1145 -40.01 49.19 -5.55
CA THR A 1145 -40.40 49.15 -4.13
C THR A 1145 -41.91 49.21 -3.97
N GLY A 1146 -42.50 48.26 -3.25
CA GLY A 1146 -43.91 48.27 -2.85
C GLY A 1146 -44.20 47.14 -1.85
N PRO A 1147 -44.81 47.41 -0.67
CA PRO A 1147 -44.95 46.41 0.38
C PRO A 1147 -46.36 45.81 0.48
N GLU A 1148 -46.44 44.53 0.83
CA GLU A 1148 -47.20 43.99 1.98
C GLU A 1148 -46.65 42.60 2.36
#